data_AF-A0A6P0W246-F1
#
_entry.id   AF-A0A6P0W246-F1
#
_cell.length_a   1.000
_cell.length_b   1.000
_cell.length_c   1.000
_cell.angle_alpha   90.00
_cell.angle_beta   90.00
_cell.angle_gamma   90.00
#
_symmetry.space_group_name_H-M   'P 1'
#
loop_
_entity.id
_entity.type
_entity.pdbx_description
1 polymer ?
#
loop_
_entity_poly.entity_id
_entity_poly.type
_entity_poly.pdbx_seq_one_letter_code
_entity_poly.pdbx_strand_id
1 'polypeptide(L)'
;MKSLTLSVFLTAKSQGGLDIVLNPFELYTLPLQQWITAAVNFLVDNFRPFFQGISLPISITLESIEWLLLSIPPLILLILIALIAWQLAGGRIAIYSVAALSLIGFLGAWTQAMVSLSLVVTAVVFCMVIGITFGIACASSDRIEKVLRPLLDAMQTLPSFVYLVPVVMLFGIGAVPGVMATCVFAIPPLIRLTNLGIRQVSTEVVEAAIAFGSTPTQMLFEVQIPLAMPTILAGVNQAILLALSMSVVTSMIGVGGLGQMVLQGLGRVNVGLAAVGGLSIVLIAVMLDRITQIVSQGNNQIPWLKRGPIGLVRSSTGQQLAWATVGATILLALLGFMTWQQPSQAQVSTDSTLAMPGKGVSVQSVYSSLQEEQFQTEIVNIGLEKLGYTIKQPKQIEYVTAYLALGNGDLDYTAVNWDIGHRPFVEKSGGEQKLERLGVITSDLWQGYQIDKKTADKYNITNLEQLKDPKIAKLFDSDGDGKANLIGCNSGWFCEIMIEHHLKAYGLEDTVEQDQGTYSALIVDAITRYNQGQPILYYTWTPMWMAAVLKPDQDVVWLEVPFTDLPESQKDLTAKDTSVNGKNLGFAIDRIRIVANKKFVSANPAAKRLFELIHIPVQDINTQNELLNQGEDSSKDIRHHAEEWINNHQDLFDSWVEDARNA
;
A
#
# COMPACT_ATOMS: atom_id res chain seq x y z
N MET A 1 -31.94 -17.55 35.14
CA MET A 1 -31.79 -18.36 33.91
C MET A 1 -32.31 -17.71 32.61
N LYS A 2 -32.96 -16.51 32.64
CA LYS A 2 -33.43 -15.82 31.41
C LYS A 2 -32.52 -14.67 30.89
N SER A 3 -31.41 -14.34 31.55
CA SER A 3 -30.52 -13.25 31.13
C SER A 3 -29.24 -13.69 30.40
N LEU A 4 -28.93 -14.99 30.33
CA LEU A 4 -27.70 -15.49 29.70
C LEU A 4 -27.83 -15.77 28.19
N THR A 5 -29.04 -15.88 27.65
CA THR A 5 -29.27 -16.24 26.24
C THR A 5 -29.44 -15.01 25.33
N LEU A 6 -29.86 -13.86 25.86
CA LEU A 6 -30.07 -12.66 25.05
C LEU A 6 -28.78 -11.88 24.79
N SER A 7 -27.82 -11.94 25.71
CA SER A 7 -26.53 -11.21 25.62
C SER A 7 -25.63 -11.69 24.48
N VAL A 8 -25.85 -12.92 23.99
CA VAL A 8 -25.14 -13.44 22.82
C VAL A 8 -25.64 -12.78 21.53
N PHE A 9 -26.93 -12.41 21.48
CA PHE A 9 -27.58 -11.89 20.28
C PHE A 9 -27.80 -10.38 20.29
N LEU A 10 -27.94 -9.74 21.45
CA LEU A 10 -28.22 -8.30 21.58
C LEU A 10 -27.43 -7.69 22.75
N THR A 11 -26.75 -6.58 22.48
CA THR A 11 -26.10 -5.76 23.51
C THR A 11 -27.12 -4.74 24.01
N ALA A 12 -27.41 -4.72 25.32
CA ALA A 12 -28.39 -3.83 25.92
C ALA A 12 -27.73 -2.63 26.62
N LYS A 13 -28.04 -1.39 26.23
CA LYS A 13 -27.67 -0.17 26.99
C LYS A 13 -28.80 0.13 27.99
N SER A 14 -28.47 0.40 29.25
CA SER A 14 -29.47 0.60 30.31
C SER A 14 -30.11 1.99 30.22
N GLN A 15 -31.29 2.12 29.62
CA GLN A 15 -32.23 3.22 29.85
C GLN A 15 -33.66 2.68 29.97
N GLY A 16 -34.43 3.20 30.93
CA GLY A 16 -35.78 2.76 31.24
C GLY A 16 -36.85 3.77 30.77
N GLY A 17 -37.93 3.29 30.16
CA GLY A 17 -39.11 4.10 29.84
C GLY A 17 -39.63 3.94 28.41
N LEU A 18 -40.41 4.92 27.95
CA LEU A 18 -41.01 5.00 26.61
C LEU A 18 -39.94 5.10 25.50
N ASP A 19 -38.75 5.60 25.82
CA ASP A 19 -37.58 5.65 24.93
C ASP A 19 -37.13 4.28 24.43
N ILE A 20 -37.43 3.20 25.16
CA ILE A 20 -37.13 1.83 24.70
C ILE A 20 -37.91 1.46 23.45
N VAL A 21 -39.15 1.93 23.37
CA VAL A 21 -40.04 1.65 22.24
C VAL A 21 -39.77 2.62 21.09
N LEU A 22 -39.40 3.87 21.42
CA LEU A 22 -39.17 4.92 20.43
C LEU A 22 -37.77 4.83 19.79
N ASN A 23 -36.75 4.38 20.53
CA ASN A 23 -35.35 4.31 20.09
C ASN A 23 -34.74 2.89 20.26
N PRO A 24 -35.36 1.84 19.67
CA PRO A 24 -34.93 0.45 19.88
C PRO A 24 -33.48 0.18 19.41
N PHE A 25 -32.98 0.96 18.45
CA PHE A 25 -31.64 0.82 17.88
C PHE A 25 -30.53 1.42 18.74
N GLU A 26 -30.84 2.31 19.67
CA GLU A 26 -29.87 2.83 20.66
C GLU A 26 -29.63 1.82 21.79
N LEU A 27 -30.59 0.92 21.99
CA LEU A 27 -30.65 0.03 23.13
C LEU A 27 -30.31 -1.41 22.78
N TYR A 28 -30.61 -1.87 21.56
CA TYR A 28 -30.35 -3.23 21.13
C TYR A 28 -29.51 -3.23 19.85
N THR A 29 -28.24 -3.59 19.99
CA THR A 29 -27.34 -3.76 18.84
C THR A 29 -26.92 -5.21 18.69
N LEU A 30 -26.91 -5.71 17.45
CA LEU A 30 -26.34 -7.02 17.14
C LEU A 30 -24.80 -6.93 17.32
N PRO A 31 -24.16 -7.82 18.11
CA PRO A 31 -22.73 -7.80 18.34
C PRO A 31 -21.94 -8.39 17.15
N LEU A 32 -22.33 -8.02 15.91
CA LEU A 32 -21.77 -8.55 14.67
C LEU A 32 -20.25 -8.31 14.58
N GLN A 33 -19.78 -7.17 15.08
CA GLN A 33 -18.34 -6.86 15.17
C GLN A 33 -17.59 -7.96 15.95
N GLN A 34 -18.07 -8.34 17.13
CA GLN A 34 -17.43 -9.35 17.97
C GLN A 34 -17.43 -10.72 17.29
N TRP A 35 -18.54 -11.07 16.62
CA TRP A 35 -18.65 -12.32 15.88
C TRP A 35 -17.67 -12.39 14.69
N ILE A 36 -17.57 -11.31 13.91
CA ILE A 36 -16.64 -11.24 12.78
C ILE A 36 -15.21 -11.30 13.29
N THR A 37 -14.84 -10.53 14.31
CA THR A 37 -13.50 -10.56 14.89
C THR A 37 -13.15 -11.96 15.41
N ALA A 38 -14.06 -12.62 16.12
CA ALA A 38 -13.85 -13.98 16.61
C ALA A 38 -13.68 -14.99 15.47
N ALA A 39 -14.49 -14.87 14.41
CA ALA A 39 -14.42 -15.75 13.24
C ALA A 39 -13.09 -15.58 12.47
N VAL A 40 -12.66 -14.34 12.24
CA VAL A 40 -11.38 -14.04 11.57
C VAL A 40 -10.21 -14.55 12.40
N ASN A 41 -10.18 -14.28 13.71
CA ASN A 41 -9.12 -14.76 14.59
C ASN A 41 -9.05 -16.29 14.60
N PHE A 42 -10.20 -16.98 14.67
CA PHE A 42 -10.26 -18.43 14.56
C PHE A 42 -9.66 -18.94 13.24
N LEU A 43 -9.97 -18.30 12.11
CA LEU A 43 -9.40 -18.69 10.82
C LEU A 43 -7.88 -18.47 10.77
N VAL A 44 -7.39 -17.36 11.31
CA VAL A 44 -5.97 -17.02 11.35
C VAL A 44 -5.21 -18.00 12.24
N ASP A 45 -5.72 -18.28 13.43
CA ASP A 45 -5.03 -19.13 14.41
C ASP A 45 -4.97 -20.60 13.96
N ASN A 46 -5.95 -21.08 13.18
CA ASN A 46 -6.08 -22.50 12.84
C ASN A 46 -5.75 -22.83 11.37
N PHE A 47 -5.99 -21.90 10.44
CA PHE A 47 -5.94 -22.18 8.99
C PHE A 47 -4.94 -21.33 8.22
N ARG A 48 -4.21 -20.42 8.86
CA ARG A 48 -3.20 -19.59 8.17
C ARG A 48 -2.17 -20.41 7.37
N PRO A 49 -1.59 -21.52 7.85
CA PRO A 49 -0.69 -22.34 7.04
C PRO A 49 -1.33 -22.90 5.76
N PHE A 50 -2.63 -23.25 5.83
CA PHE A 50 -3.38 -23.73 4.67
C PHE A 50 -3.56 -22.62 3.62
N PHE A 51 -3.97 -21.42 4.06
CA PHE A 51 -4.11 -20.26 3.17
C PHE A 51 -2.78 -19.83 2.56
N GLN A 52 -1.70 -19.81 3.34
CA GLN A 52 -0.36 -19.57 2.81
C GLN A 52 0.08 -20.64 1.81
N GLY A 53 -0.31 -21.90 2.01
CA GLY A 53 -0.10 -22.97 1.01
C GLY A 53 -0.81 -22.73 -0.32
N ILE A 54 -2.05 -22.22 -0.29
CA ILE A 54 -2.83 -21.85 -1.50
C ILE A 54 -2.15 -20.70 -2.27
N SER A 55 -1.38 -19.85 -1.58
CA SER A 55 -0.72 -18.70 -2.20
C SER A 55 0.49 -19.06 -3.06
N LEU A 56 1.00 -20.30 -2.96
CA LEU A 56 2.24 -20.75 -3.62
C LEU A 56 2.20 -20.66 -5.16
N PRO A 57 1.15 -21.10 -5.88
CA PRO A 57 1.10 -20.96 -7.33
C PRO A 57 1.12 -19.48 -7.76
N ILE A 58 0.50 -18.60 -6.97
CA ILE A 58 0.46 -17.16 -7.22
C ILE A 58 1.85 -16.57 -7.00
N SER A 59 2.53 -16.92 -5.90
CA SER A 59 3.88 -16.44 -5.62
C SER A 59 4.87 -16.86 -6.70
N ILE A 60 4.88 -18.14 -7.07
CA ILE A 60 5.77 -18.67 -8.12
C ILE A 60 5.53 -17.95 -9.44
N THR A 61 4.26 -17.78 -9.84
CA THR A 61 3.92 -17.10 -11.11
C THR A 61 4.36 -15.64 -11.08
N LEU A 62 4.06 -14.94 -9.99
CA LEU A 62 4.40 -13.54 -9.81
C LEU A 62 5.91 -13.32 -9.81
N GLU A 63 6.64 -14.03 -8.96
CA GLU A 63 8.09 -13.91 -8.82
C GLU A 63 8.78 -14.26 -10.14
N SER A 64 8.29 -15.27 -10.87
CA SER A 64 8.85 -15.64 -12.18
C SER A 64 8.66 -14.54 -13.21
N ILE A 65 7.48 -13.93 -13.28
CA ILE A 65 7.19 -12.84 -14.23
C ILE A 65 7.97 -11.59 -13.84
N GLU A 66 7.97 -11.23 -12.56
CA GLU A 66 8.69 -10.07 -12.05
C GLU A 66 10.20 -10.20 -12.30
N TRP A 67 10.78 -11.36 -11.94
CA TRP A 67 12.18 -11.64 -12.19
C TRP A 67 12.52 -11.58 -13.68
N LEU A 68 11.67 -12.13 -14.55
CA LEU A 68 11.85 -12.06 -16.00
C LEU A 68 11.84 -10.62 -16.51
N LEU A 69 10.87 -9.81 -16.10
CA LEU A 69 10.73 -8.43 -16.56
C LEU A 69 11.86 -7.53 -16.06
N LEU A 70 12.32 -7.73 -14.82
CA LEU A 70 13.37 -6.92 -14.21
C LEU A 70 14.79 -7.33 -14.62
N SER A 71 15.00 -8.61 -14.97
CA SER A 71 16.33 -9.10 -15.39
C SER A 71 16.69 -8.73 -16.84
N ILE A 72 15.69 -8.43 -17.67
CA ILE A 72 15.92 -8.08 -19.08
C ILE A 72 16.24 -6.57 -19.19
N PRO A 73 17.37 -6.18 -19.81
CA PRO A 73 17.68 -4.78 -20.06
C PRO A 73 16.55 -4.05 -20.82
N PRO A 74 16.26 -2.78 -20.51
CA PRO A 74 15.08 -2.09 -21.04
C PRO A 74 14.94 -2.10 -22.56
N LEU A 75 16.04 -1.90 -23.30
CA LEU A 75 16.03 -1.89 -24.77
C LEU A 75 15.64 -3.25 -25.36
N ILE A 76 16.11 -4.34 -24.76
CA ILE A 76 15.77 -5.70 -25.20
C ILE A 76 14.28 -5.96 -24.92
N LEU A 77 13.80 -5.56 -23.75
CA LEU A 77 12.40 -5.74 -23.39
C LEU A 77 11.46 -4.94 -24.31
N LEU A 78 11.82 -3.71 -24.68
CA LEU A 78 11.08 -2.91 -25.66
C LEU A 78 10.96 -3.62 -27.01
N ILE A 79 12.05 -4.21 -27.50
CA ILE A 79 12.03 -4.98 -28.76
C ILE A 79 11.13 -6.21 -28.63
N LEU A 80 11.24 -6.96 -27.52
CA LEU A 80 10.39 -8.15 -27.30
C LEU A 80 8.90 -7.77 -27.25
N ILE A 81 8.55 -6.73 -26.50
CA ILE A 81 7.16 -6.24 -26.42
C ILE A 81 6.69 -5.71 -27.78
N ALA A 82 7.55 -5.04 -28.55
CA ALA A 82 7.22 -4.61 -29.91
C ALA A 82 6.85 -5.80 -30.80
N LEU A 83 7.64 -6.88 -30.76
CA LEU A 83 7.40 -8.07 -31.56
C LEU A 83 6.11 -8.78 -31.13
N ILE A 84 5.86 -8.90 -29.83
CA ILE A 84 4.63 -9.48 -29.29
C ILE A 84 3.42 -8.65 -29.68
N ALA A 85 3.45 -7.34 -29.45
CA ALA A 85 2.38 -6.43 -29.81
C ALA A 85 2.13 -6.39 -31.33
N TRP A 86 3.18 -6.50 -32.15
CA TRP A 86 3.03 -6.59 -33.60
C TRP A 86 2.33 -7.89 -34.01
N GLN A 87 2.71 -9.02 -33.40
CA GLN A 87 2.12 -10.32 -33.69
C GLN A 87 0.64 -10.39 -33.28
N LEU A 88 0.29 -9.79 -32.13
CA LEU A 88 -1.07 -9.85 -31.57
C LEU A 88 -2.00 -8.78 -32.16
N ALA A 89 -1.53 -7.54 -32.26
CA ALA A 89 -2.36 -6.37 -32.51
C ALA A 89 -1.91 -5.50 -33.71
N GLY A 90 -0.81 -5.87 -34.38
CA GLY A 90 -0.33 -5.18 -35.58
C GLY A 90 0.72 -4.08 -35.32
N GLY A 91 1.38 -3.64 -36.39
CA GLY A 91 2.57 -2.78 -36.29
C GLY A 91 2.32 -1.41 -35.68
N ARG A 92 1.12 -0.85 -35.86
CA ARG A 92 0.74 0.44 -35.25
C ARG A 92 0.71 0.34 -33.72
N ILE A 93 0.19 -0.76 -33.18
CA ILE A 93 0.13 -1.00 -31.74
C ILE A 93 1.51 -1.34 -31.18
N ALA A 94 2.36 -2.02 -31.96
CA ALA A 94 3.74 -2.23 -31.57
C ALA A 94 4.49 -0.91 -31.36
N ILE A 95 4.38 0.03 -32.32
CA ILE A 95 4.98 1.36 -32.20
C ILE A 95 4.42 2.11 -31.00
N TYR A 96 3.09 2.07 -30.80
CA TYR A 96 2.46 2.69 -29.64
C TYR A 96 2.98 2.10 -28.31
N SER A 97 3.09 0.77 -28.21
CA SER A 97 3.56 0.08 -27.01
C SER A 97 5.01 0.45 -26.69
N VAL A 98 5.88 0.49 -27.70
CA VAL A 98 7.28 0.94 -27.53
C VAL A 98 7.35 2.39 -27.10
N ALA A 99 6.55 3.28 -27.72
CA ALA A 99 6.52 4.70 -27.38
C ALA A 99 6.04 4.92 -25.94
N ALA A 100 4.96 4.24 -25.53
CA ALA A 100 4.41 4.31 -24.18
C ALA A 100 5.42 3.82 -23.12
N LEU A 101 6.02 2.64 -23.32
CA LEU A 101 7.00 2.10 -22.38
C LEU A 101 8.30 2.91 -22.35
N SER A 102 8.76 3.42 -23.50
CA SER A 102 9.92 4.31 -23.55
C SER A 102 9.66 5.59 -22.77
N LEU A 103 8.46 6.18 -22.91
CA LEU A 103 8.07 7.36 -22.14
C LEU A 103 8.10 7.08 -20.63
N ILE A 104 7.52 5.96 -20.17
CA ILE A 104 7.60 5.52 -18.77
C ILE A 104 9.06 5.39 -18.30
N GLY A 105 9.92 4.81 -19.15
CA GLY A 105 11.35 4.69 -18.87
C GLY A 105 12.05 6.03 -18.68
N PHE A 106 11.80 7.00 -19.57
CA PHE A 106 12.36 8.34 -19.48
C PHE A 106 11.81 9.16 -18.31
N LEU A 107 10.62 8.82 -17.81
CA LEU A 107 10.06 9.40 -16.59
C LEU A 107 10.67 8.81 -15.30
N GLY A 108 11.58 7.83 -15.41
CA GLY A 108 12.22 7.20 -14.25
C GLY A 108 11.36 6.14 -13.54
N ALA A 109 10.22 5.75 -14.12
CA ALA A 109 9.24 4.85 -13.51
C ALA A 109 9.34 3.39 -14.03
N TRP A 110 10.46 3.02 -14.68
CA TRP A 110 10.61 1.72 -15.36
C TRP A 110 10.44 0.53 -14.41
N THR A 111 11.18 0.50 -13.31
CA THR A 111 11.16 -0.62 -12.35
C THR A 111 9.76 -0.78 -11.76
N GLN A 112 9.16 0.33 -11.33
CA GLN A 112 7.82 0.38 -10.76
C GLN A 112 6.77 -0.09 -11.77
N ALA A 113 6.93 0.29 -13.04
CA ALA A 113 6.08 -0.16 -14.13
C ALA A 113 6.18 -1.67 -14.38
N MET A 114 7.38 -2.25 -14.33
CA MET A 114 7.55 -3.70 -14.50
C MET A 114 6.98 -4.49 -13.33
N VAL A 115 7.11 -4.00 -12.10
CA VAL A 115 6.46 -4.58 -10.92
C VAL A 115 4.94 -4.51 -11.03
N SER A 116 4.38 -3.36 -11.44
CA SER A 116 2.93 -3.26 -11.66
C SER A 116 2.45 -4.15 -12.79
N LEU A 117 3.23 -4.29 -13.88
CA LEU A 117 2.90 -5.16 -14.99
C LEU A 117 2.94 -6.64 -14.55
N SER A 118 3.90 -7.07 -13.73
CA SER A 118 3.94 -8.45 -13.22
C SER A 118 2.73 -8.78 -12.36
N LEU A 119 2.35 -7.87 -11.46
CA LEU A 119 1.15 -7.99 -10.61
C LEU A 119 -0.12 -8.14 -11.45
N VAL A 120 -0.30 -7.27 -12.44
CA VAL A 120 -1.49 -7.25 -13.30
C VAL A 120 -1.55 -8.51 -14.17
N VAL A 121 -0.44 -8.91 -14.79
CA VAL A 121 -0.41 -10.11 -15.64
C VAL A 121 -0.70 -11.36 -14.79
N THR A 122 -0.07 -11.50 -13.61
CA THR A 122 -0.36 -12.61 -12.72
C THR A 122 -1.84 -12.62 -12.32
N ALA A 123 -2.39 -11.49 -11.85
CA ALA A 123 -3.79 -11.40 -11.46
C ALA A 123 -4.73 -11.81 -12.61
N VAL A 124 -4.46 -11.33 -13.82
CA VAL A 124 -5.27 -11.62 -15.01
C VAL A 124 -5.20 -13.10 -15.39
N VAL A 125 -4.03 -13.75 -15.27
CA VAL A 125 -3.89 -15.19 -15.51
C VAL A 125 -4.79 -15.99 -14.56
N PHE A 126 -4.75 -15.71 -13.25
CA PHE A 126 -5.60 -16.40 -12.28
C PHE A 126 -7.08 -16.03 -12.45
N CYS A 127 -7.40 -14.78 -12.78
CA CYS A 127 -8.75 -14.35 -13.13
C CYS A 127 -9.28 -15.12 -14.35
N MET A 128 -8.47 -15.32 -15.40
CA MET A 128 -8.89 -16.09 -16.57
C MET A 128 -9.22 -17.54 -16.21
N VAL A 129 -8.34 -18.20 -15.45
CA VAL A 129 -8.55 -19.59 -15.02
C VAL A 129 -9.83 -19.72 -14.20
N ILE A 130 -10.01 -18.87 -13.19
CA ILE A 130 -11.17 -18.96 -12.29
C ILE A 130 -12.43 -18.43 -12.97
N GLY A 131 -12.36 -17.21 -13.52
CA GLY A 131 -13.49 -16.48 -14.07
C GLY A 131 -14.10 -17.14 -15.30
N ILE A 132 -13.30 -17.67 -16.24
CA ILE A 132 -13.84 -18.39 -17.40
C ILE A 132 -14.48 -19.71 -16.96
N THR A 133 -13.85 -20.44 -16.04
CA THR A 133 -14.38 -21.72 -15.53
C THR A 133 -15.73 -21.53 -14.83
N PHE A 134 -15.83 -20.59 -13.90
CA PHE A 134 -17.10 -20.28 -13.22
C PHE A 134 -18.13 -19.62 -14.15
N GLY A 135 -17.67 -18.86 -15.16
CA GLY A 135 -18.53 -18.30 -16.20
C GLY A 135 -19.20 -19.37 -17.06
N ILE A 136 -18.44 -20.38 -17.51
CA ILE A 136 -18.95 -21.55 -18.22
C ILE A 136 -19.92 -22.34 -17.33
N ALA A 137 -19.61 -22.52 -16.05
CA ALA A 137 -20.49 -23.21 -15.11
C ALA A 137 -21.84 -22.47 -14.93
N CYS A 138 -21.82 -21.13 -14.86
CA CYS A 138 -23.04 -20.31 -14.81
C CYS A 138 -23.83 -20.39 -16.12
N ALA A 139 -23.17 -20.41 -17.28
CA ALA A 139 -23.82 -20.56 -18.59
C ALA A 139 -24.54 -21.91 -18.72
N SER A 140 -23.95 -22.95 -18.12
CA SER A 140 -24.47 -24.31 -18.16
C SER A 140 -25.62 -24.53 -17.19
N SER A 141 -25.83 -23.67 -16.18
CA SER A 141 -26.87 -23.86 -15.16
C SER A 141 -27.39 -22.55 -14.55
N ASP A 142 -28.68 -22.28 -14.75
CA ASP A 142 -29.41 -21.17 -14.11
C ASP A 142 -29.37 -21.25 -12.57
N ARG A 143 -29.26 -22.46 -12.01
CA ARG A 143 -29.18 -22.65 -10.56
C ARG A 143 -27.83 -22.17 -10.02
N ILE A 144 -26.74 -22.52 -10.70
CA ILE A 144 -25.39 -22.07 -10.35
C ILE A 144 -25.32 -20.56 -10.44
N GLU A 145 -25.84 -19.97 -11.52
CA GLU A 145 -25.88 -18.52 -11.68
C GLU A 145 -26.66 -17.82 -10.55
N LYS A 146 -27.84 -18.32 -10.18
CA LYS A 146 -28.66 -17.76 -9.09
C LYS A 146 -27.95 -17.81 -7.74
N VAL A 147 -27.19 -18.87 -7.46
CA VAL A 147 -26.44 -19.03 -6.21
C VAL A 147 -25.19 -18.15 -6.20
N LEU A 148 -24.49 -18.04 -7.34
CA LEU A 148 -23.23 -17.29 -7.41
C LEU A 148 -23.45 -15.78 -7.50
N ARG A 149 -24.56 -15.32 -8.09
CA ARG A 149 -24.84 -13.90 -8.33
C ARG A 149 -24.70 -13.01 -7.08
N PRO A 150 -25.29 -13.33 -5.91
CA PRO A 150 -25.12 -12.52 -4.70
C PRO A 150 -23.66 -12.44 -4.23
N LEU A 151 -22.89 -13.51 -4.40
CA LEU A 151 -21.46 -13.50 -4.08
C LEU A 151 -20.69 -12.56 -5.01
N LEU A 152 -20.98 -12.60 -6.31
CA LEU A 152 -20.36 -11.69 -7.29
C LEU A 152 -20.75 -10.23 -7.02
N ASP A 153 -22.00 -9.98 -6.61
CA ASP A 153 -22.45 -8.65 -6.19
C ASP A 153 -21.69 -8.19 -4.95
N ALA A 154 -21.56 -9.03 -3.93
CA ALA A 154 -20.79 -8.71 -2.73
C ALA A 154 -19.31 -8.43 -3.05
N MET A 155 -18.67 -9.25 -3.87
CA MET A 155 -17.26 -9.07 -4.29
C MET A 155 -17.01 -7.73 -5.00
N GLN A 156 -18.01 -7.21 -5.71
CA GLN A 156 -17.87 -5.98 -6.51
C GLN A 156 -18.36 -4.73 -5.77
N THR A 157 -19.18 -4.88 -4.74
CA THR A 157 -19.80 -3.75 -4.00
C THR A 157 -19.23 -3.55 -2.61
N LEU A 158 -18.62 -4.58 -2.00
CA LEU A 158 -17.91 -4.42 -0.74
C LEU A 158 -16.67 -3.54 -0.96
N PRO A 159 -16.48 -2.47 -0.16
CA PRO A 159 -15.27 -1.68 -0.23
C PRO A 159 -14.04 -2.56 0.00
N SER A 160 -13.03 -2.39 -0.83
CA SER A 160 -11.85 -3.26 -0.85
C SER A 160 -11.14 -3.33 0.51
N PHE A 161 -11.02 -2.20 1.20
CA PHE A 161 -10.41 -2.11 2.54
C PHE A 161 -11.03 -3.05 3.57
N VAL A 162 -12.34 -3.35 3.46
CA VAL A 162 -13.05 -4.22 4.40
C VAL A 162 -12.51 -5.64 4.35
N TYR A 163 -12.24 -6.18 3.15
CA TYR A 163 -11.72 -7.53 3.00
C TYR A 163 -10.19 -7.60 2.91
N LEU A 164 -9.49 -6.49 2.66
CA LEU A 164 -8.03 -6.45 2.65
C LEU A 164 -7.43 -6.83 4.02
N VAL A 165 -8.03 -6.35 5.13
CA VAL A 165 -7.56 -6.66 6.48
C VAL A 165 -7.54 -8.19 6.75
N PRO A 166 -8.66 -8.93 6.61
CA PRO A 166 -8.62 -10.37 6.82
C PRO A 166 -7.77 -11.13 5.77
N VAL A 167 -7.69 -10.65 4.53
CA VAL A 167 -6.77 -11.23 3.53
C VAL A 167 -5.31 -11.11 4.00
N VAL A 168 -4.91 -9.94 4.49
CA VAL A 168 -3.56 -9.76 5.05
C VAL A 168 -3.32 -10.64 6.27
N MET A 169 -4.30 -10.77 7.17
CA MET A 169 -4.16 -11.63 8.35
C MET A 169 -4.02 -13.13 7.98
N LEU A 170 -4.67 -13.59 6.91
CA LEU A 170 -4.65 -14.99 6.48
C LEU A 170 -3.48 -15.34 5.57
N PHE A 171 -3.08 -14.43 4.68
CA PHE A 171 -2.09 -14.69 3.64
C PHE A 171 -0.76 -13.96 3.87
N GLY A 172 -0.71 -13.07 4.86
CA GLY A 172 0.45 -12.24 5.18
C GLY A 172 0.45 -10.92 4.41
N ILE A 173 1.57 -10.21 4.47
CA ILE A 173 1.78 -8.95 3.74
C ILE A 173 2.59 -9.18 2.48
N GLY A 174 2.28 -8.41 1.43
CA GLY A 174 3.09 -8.32 0.23
C GLY A 174 2.30 -8.49 -1.05
N ALA A 175 3.04 -8.76 -2.12
CA ALA A 175 2.55 -8.72 -3.48
C ALA A 175 1.46 -9.79 -3.77
N VAL A 176 1.58 -10.98 -3.16
CA VAL A 176 0.66 -12.10 -3.35
C VAL A 176 -0.75 -11.83 -2.79
N PRO A 177 -0.92 -11.39 -1.52
CA PRO A 177 -2.19 -10.86 -1.02
C PRO A 177 -2.79 -9.77 -1.92
N GLY A 178 -1.95 -8.87 -2.46
CA GLY A 178 -2.35 -7.86 -3.42
C GLY A 178 -2.96 -8.44 -4.70
N VAL A 179 -2.30 -9.44 -5.29
CA VAL A 179 -2.82 -10.17 -6.45
C VAL A 179 -4.16 -10.84 -6.13
N MET A 180 -4.30 -11.49 -4.97
CA MET A 180 -5.55 -12.13 -4.57
C MET A 180 -6.69 -11.12 -4.38
N ALA A 181 -6.42 -10.02 -3.67
CA ALA A 181 -7.40 -8.94 -3.49
C ALA A 181 -7.83 -8.35 -4.84
N THR A 182 -6.89 -8.26 -5.78
CA THR A 182 -7.14 -7.85 -7.16
C THR A 182 -8.01 -8.86 -7.90
N CYS A 183 -7.76 -10.16 -7.75
CA CYS A 183 -8.59 -11.20 -8.34
C CYS A 183 -10.02 -11.16 -7.82
N VAL A 184 -10.23 -10.98 -6.51
CA VAL A 184 -11.56 -10.85 -5.90
C VAL A 184 -12.36 -9.73 -6.57
N PHE A 185 -11.72 -8.60 -6.86
CA PHE A 185 -12.38 -7.47 -7.50
C PHE A 185 -12.57 -7.63 -9.02
N ALA A 186 -11.64 -8.30 -9.69
CA ALA A 186 -11.59 -8.39 -11.16
C ALA A 186 -12.33 -9.62 -11.75
N ILE A 187 -12.55 -10.69 -10.97
CA ILE A 187 -13.25 -11.90 -11.41
C ILE A 187 -14.73 -11.69 -11.79
N PRO A 188 -15.55 -10.91 -11.03
CA PRO A 188 -16.99 -10.78 -11.29
C PRO A 188 -17.39 -10.40 -12.72
N PRO A 189 -16.83 -9.36 -13.37
CA PRO A 189 -17.20 -9.01 -14.74
C PRO A 189 -16.80 -10.10 -15.74
N LEU A 190 -15.68 -10.80 -15.51
CA LEU A 190 -15.24 -11.88 -16.37
C LEU A 190 -16.18 -13.10 -16.31
N ILE A 191 -16.63 -13.49 -15.11
CA ILE A 191 -17.65 -14.54 -14.95
C ILE A 191 -18.94 -14.14 -15.68
N ARG A 192 -19.39 -12.90 -15.48
CA ARG A 192 -20.64 -12.38 -16.07
C ARG A 192 -20.60 -12.34 -17.59
N LEU A 193 -19.51 -11.82 -18.15
CA LEU A 193 -19.35 -11.70 -19.61
C LEU A 193 -19.11 -13.05 -20.27
N THR A 194 -18.45 -13.98 -19.59
CA THR A 194 -18.35 -15.37 -20.07
C THR A 194 -19.72 -16.05 -20.07
N ASN A 195 -20.49 -15.93 -18.98
CA ASN A 195 -21.85 -16.45 -18.89
C ASN A 195 -22.74 -15.88 -20.02
N LEU A 196 -22.73 -14.56 -20.17
CA LEU A 196 -23.50 -13.84 -21.18
C LEU A 196 -23.11 -14.27 -22.59
N GLY A 197 -21.81 -14.32 -22.90
CA GLY A 197 -21.31 -14.68 -24.21
C GLY A 197 -21.76 -16.06 -24.67
N ILE A 198 -21.70 -17.06 -23.77
CA ILE A 198 -22.11 -18.43 -24.09
C ILE A 198 -23.64 -18.52 -24.27
N ARG A 199 -24.42 -17.84 -23.42
CA ARG A 199 -25.89 -17.84 -23.51
C ARG A 199 -26.44 -17.07 -24.72
N GLN A 200 -25.69 -16.11 -25.25
CA GLN A 200 -26.07 -15.30 -26.40
C GLN A 200 -25.76 -15.96 -27.75
N VAL A 201 -25.10 -17.12 -27.76
CA VAL A 201 -24.89 -17.88 -28.99
C VAL A 201 -26.25 -18.26 -29.57
N SER A 202 -26.47 -17.94 -30.85
CA SER A 202 -27.75 -18.11 -31.54
C SER A 202 -28.23 -19.57 -31.47
N THR A 203 -29.49 -19.75 -31.08
CA THR A 203 -30.12 -21.06 -30.95
C THR A 203 -30.06 -21.87 -32.24
N GLU A 204 -30.18 -21.21 -33.40
CA GLU A 204 -30.16 -21.86 -34.72
C GLU A 204 -28.82 -22.55 -35.00
N VAL A 205 -27.70 -21.94 -34.59
CA VAL A 205 -26.36 -22.53 -34.73
C VAL A 205 -26.19 -23.72 -33.79
N VAL A 206 -26.76 -23.63 -32.58
CA VAL A 206 -26.76 -24.74 -31.61
C VAL A 206 -27.61 -25.91 -32.13
N GLU A 207 -28.82 -25.67 -32.61
CA GLU A 207 -29.69 -26.69 -33.19
C GLU A 207 -29.06 -27.36 -34.42
N ALA A 208 -28.40 -26.58 -35.29
CA ALA A 208 -27.66 -27.12 -36.43
C ALA A 208 -26.52 -28.04 -35.96
N ALA A 209 -25.70 -27.62 -35.00
CA ALA A 209 -24.60 -28.45 -34.48
C ALA A 209 -25.11 -29.73 -33.77
N ILE A 210 -26.26 -29.68 -33.09
CA ILE A 210 -26.93 -30.88 -32.54
C ILE A 210 -27.37 -31.82 -33.67
N ALA A 211 -27.95 -31.30 -34.75
CA ALA A 211 -28.40 -32.10 -35.89
C ALA A 211 -27.24 -32.84 -36.59
N PHE A 212 -26.02 -32.28 -36.55
CA PHE A 212 -24.78 -32.93 -37.02
C PHE A 212 -24.15 -33.90 -36.00
N GLY A 213 -24.80 -34.16 -34.85
CA GLY A 213 -24.37 -35.14 -33.87
C GLY A 213 -23.34 -34.64 -32.85
N SER A 214 -23.19 -33.33 -32.66
CA SER A 214 -22.25 -32.76 -31.69
C SER A 214 -22.64 -33.13 -30.26
N THR A 215 -21.69 -33.72 -29.51
CA THR A 215 -21.85 -33.94 -28.06
C THR A 215 -21.84 -32.62 -27.29
N PRO A 216 -22.35 -32.55 -26.03
CA PRO A 216 -22.33 -31.32 -25.24
C PRO A 216 -20.95 -30.69 -25.08
N THR A 217 -19.90 -31.51 -24.95
CA THR A 217 -18.51 -31.04 -24.86
C THR A 217 -18.05 -30.43 -26.20
N GLN A 218 -18.36 -31.09 -27.33
CA GLN A 218 -18.07 -30.53 -28.65
C GLN A 218 -18.85 -29.25 -28.91
N MET A 219 -20.14 -29.21 -28.54
CA MET A 219 -20.96 -28.00 -28.60
C MET A 219 -20.30 -26.85 -27.84
N LEU A 220 -19.84 -27.09 -26.61
CA LEU A 220 -19.22 -26.06 -25.80
C LEU A 220 -17.89 -25.57 -26.41
N PHE A 221 -16.97 -26.48 -26.70
CA PHE A 221 -15.60 -26.12 -27.09
C PHE A 221 -15.44 -25.76 -28.58
N GLU A 222 -16.24 -26.33 -29.47
CA GLU A 222 -16.12 -26.13 -30.92
C GLU A 222 -17.13 -25.11 -31.47
N VAL A 223 -18.23 -24.85 -30.76
CA VAL A 223 -19.29 -23.93 -31.22
C VAL A 223 -19.45 -22.75 -30.28
N GLN A 224 -19.84 -22.99 -29.03
CA GLN A 224 -20.23 -21.90 -28.12
C GLN A 224 -19.05 -21.03 -27.69
N ILE A 225 -17.95 -21.61 -27.20
CA ILE A 225 -16.77 -20.86 -26.76
C ILE A 225 -16.20 -20.02 -27.91
N PRO A 226 -15.94 -20.56 -29.12
CA PRO A 226 -15.44 -19.78 -30.25
C PRO A 226 -16.34 -18.59 -30.61
N LEU A 227 -17.67 -18.77 -30.60
CA LEU A 227 -18.62 -17.69 -30.89
C LEU A 227 -18.76 -16.69 -29.73
N ALA A 228 -18.53 -17.12 -28.49
CA ALA A 228 -18.55 -16.29 -27.30
C ALA A 228 -17.22 -15.56 -27.04
N MET A 229 -16.13 -15.92 -27.74
CA MET A 229 -14.79 -15.37 -27.52
C MET A 229 -14.73 -13.83 -27.48
N PRO A 230 -15.42 -13.07 -28.36
CA PRO A 230 -15.41 -11.61 -28.28
C PRO A 230 -15.93 -11.10 -26.92
N THR A 231 -17.01 -11.70 -26.40
CA THR A 231 -17.58 -11.32 -25.10
C THR A 231 -16.69 -11.79 -23.93
N ILE A 232 -16.10 -12.98 -24.02
CA ILE A 232 -15.14 -13.47 -23.02
C ILE A 232 -13.92 -12.54 -22.96
N LEU A 233 -13.37 -12.15 -24.12
CA LEU A 233 -12.21 -11.25 -24.21
C LEU A 233 -12.55 -9.82 -23.76
N ALA A 234 -13.79 -9.36 -23.95
CA ALA A 234 -14.27 -8.14 -23.31
C ALA A 234 -14.26 -8.27 -21.77
N GLY A 235 -14.61 -9.44 -21.24
CA GLY A 235 -14.48 -9.75 -19.81
C GLY A 235 -13.03 -9.73 -19.32
N VAL A 236 -12.09 -10.29 -20.10
CA VAL A 236 -10.66 -10.23 -19.79
C VAL A 236 -10.16 -8.79 -19.79
N ASN A 237 -10.61 -7.97 -20.75
CA ASN A 237 -10.27 -6.54 -20.78
C ASN A 237 -10.75 -5.81 -19.53
N GLN A 238 -11.98 -6.08 -19.06
CA GLN A 238 -12.48 -5.53 -17.80
C GLN A 238 -11.64 -5.99 -16.60
N ALA A 239 -11.23 -7.25 -16.56
CA ALA A 239 -10.37 -7.77 -15.50
C ALA A 239 -9.00 -7.05 -15.48
N ILE A 240 -8.41 -6.77 -16.65
CA ILE A 240 -7.16 -6.00 -16.78
C ILE A 240 -7.32 -4.58 -16.23
N LEU A 241 -8.38 -3.87 -16.65
CA LEU A 241 -8.62 -2.48 -16.23
C LEU A 241 -8.87 -2.37 -14.72
N LEU A 242 -9.67 -3.28 -14.16
CA LEU A 242 -9.90 -3.34 -12.72
C LEU A 242 -8.63 -3.73 -11.95
N ALA A 243 -7.79 -4.61 -12.51
CA ALA A 243 -6.54 -4.99 -11.89
C ALA A 243 -5.56 -3.81 -11.79
N LEU A 244 -5.48 -2.98 -12.82
CA LEU A 244 -4.69 -1.75 -12.80
C LEU A 244 -5.25 -0.71 -11.81
N SER A 245 -6.57 -0.53 -11.77
CA SER A 245 -7.20 0.35 -10.77
C SER A 245 -6.91 -0.12 -9.34
N MET A 246 -6.90 -1.43 -9.12
CA MET A 246 -6.65 -2.02 -7.81
C MET A 246 -5.17 -1.95 -7.40
N SER A 247 -4.25 -1.65 -8.32
CA SER A 247 -2.81 -1.54 -8.01
C SER A 247 -2.50 -0.42 -7.01
N VAL A 248 -3.22 0.72 -7.05
CA VAL A 248 -3.06 1.81 -6.09
C VAL A 248 -3.56 1.38 -4.70
N VAL A 249 -4.71 0.70 -4.66
CA VAL A 249 -5.31 0.24 -3.41
C VAL A 249 -4.45 -0.85 -2.75
N THR A 250 -3.91 -1.79 -3.53
CA THR A 250 -3.04 -2.83 -2.98
C THR A 250 -1.70 -2.28 -2.51
N SER A 251 -1.24 -1.15 -3.05
CA SER A 251 -0.05 -0.47 -2.51
C SER A 251 -0.21 0.01 -1.07
N MET A 252 -1.44 0.23 -0.58
CA MET A 252 -1.70 0.57 0.81
C MET A 252 -1.41 -0.57 1.80
N ILE A 253 -1.31 -1.81 1.31
CA ILE A 253 -0.89 -2.99 2.09
C ILE A 253 0.54 -3.43 1.76
N GLY A 254 1.39 -2.50 1.28
CA GLY A 254 2.82 -2.74 1.05
C GLY A 254 3.15 -3.43 -0.27
N VAL A 255 2.26 -3.35 -1.26
CA VAL A 255 2.53 -3.80 -2.63
C VAL A 255 3.29 -2.72 -3.39
N GLY A 256 4.43 -3.09 -3.95
CA GLY A 256 5.27 -2.17 -4.72
C GLY A 256 4.70 -1.81 -6.09
N GLY A 257 5.44 -1.00 -6.83
CA GLY A 257 5.10 -0.60 -8.20
C GLY A 257 4.57 0.83 -8.30
N LEU A 258 3.86 1.12 -9.39
CA LEU A 258 3.37 2.47 -9.70
C LEU A 258 2.30 2.95 -8.72
N GLY A 259 1.49 2.05 -8.16
CA GLY A 259 0.51 2.39 -7.13
C GLY A 259 1.17 3.04 -5.91
N GLN A 260 2.31 2.50 -5.47
CA GLN A 260 3.08 3.04 -4.37
C GLN A 260 3.64 4.42 -4.71
N MET A 261 4.14 4.61 -5.94
CA MET A 261 4.62 5.91 -6.42
C MET A 261 3.52 6.99 -6.38
N VAL A 262 2.28 6.63 -6.73
CA VAL A 262 1.12 7.52 -6.61
C VAL A 262 0.83 7.85 -5.15
N LEU A 263 0.80 6.85 -4.27
CA LEU A 263 0.55 7.06 -2.84
C LEU A 263 1.63 7.92 -2.18
N GLN A 264 2.89 7.74 -2.55
CA GLN A 264 4.00 8.57 -2.08
C GLN A 264 3.86 10.02 -2.54
N GLY A 265 3.51 10.22 -3.82
CA GLY A 265 3.26 11.56 -4.34
C GLY A 265 2.10 12.27 -3.63
N LEU A 266 1.01 11.55 -3.34
CA LEU A 266 -0.11 12.08 -2.53
C LEU A 266 0.30 12.35 -1.07
N GLY A 267 1.04 11.43 -0.47
CA GLY A 267 1.55 11.50 0.90
C GLY A 267 2.52 12.65 1.15
N ARG A 268 3.11 13.23 0.11
CA ARG A 268 4.00 14.40 0.20
C ARG A 268 3.48 15.63 -0.51
N VAL A 269 2.31 15.52 -1.13
CA VAL A 269 1.77 16.54 -2.04
C VAL A 269 2.76 16.89 -3.16
N ASN A 270 3.59 15.91 -3.52
CA ASN A 270 4.41 15.95 -4.72
C ASN A 270 3.51 15.56 -5.91
N VAL A 271 2.76 16.55 -6.41
CA VAL A 271 1.85 16.38 -7.55
C VAL A 271 2.60 15.86 -8.78
N GLY A 272 3.87 16.23 -8.94
CA GLY A 272 4.74 15.73 -10.00
C GLY A 272 4.94 14.21 -9.91
N LEU A 273 5.36 13.70 -8.74
CA LEU A 273 5.56 12.27 -8.51
C LEU A 273 4.26 11.48 -8.69
N ALA A 274 3.16 11.98 -8.14
CA ALA A 274 1.84 11.37 -8.29
C ALA A 274 1.40 11.34 -9.77
N ALA A 275 1.63 12.42 -10.52
CA ALA A 275 1.31 12.50 -11.94
C ALA A 275 2.17 11.55 -12.76
N VAL A 276 3.47 11.40 -12.46
CA VAL A 276 4.34 10.43 -13.16
C VAL A 276 3.85 9.00 -12.92
N GLY A 277 3.56 8.63 -11.67
CA GLY A 277 3.00 7.32 -11.33
C GLY A 277 1.65 7.08 -12.03
N GLY A 278 0.73 8.03 -11.93
CA GLY A 278 -0.61 7.95 -12.51
C GLY A 278 -0.59 7.89 -14.03
N LEU A 279 0.20 8.74 -14.69
CA LEU A 279 0.39 8.71 -16.15
C LEU A 279 0.97 7.37 -16.60
N SER A 280 1.92 6.82 -15.86
CA SER A 280 2.51 5.51 -16.16
C SER A 280 1.48 4.39 -16.05
N ILE A 281 0.60 4.41 -15.04
CA ILE A 281 -0.51 3.46 -14.90
C ILE A 281 -1.44 3.57 -16.11
N VAL A 282 -1.81 4.79 -16.51
CA VAL A 282 -2.68 5.04 -17.67
C VAL A 282 -2.04 4.55 -18.96
N LEU A 283 -0.75 4.79 -19.18
CA LEU A 283 -0.03 4.34 -20.38
C LEU A 283 -0.02 2.81 -20.47
N ILE A 284 0.23 2.09 -19.37
CA ILE A 284 0.13 0.63 -19.32
C ILE A 284 -1.31 0.18 -19.57
N ALA A 285 -2.30 0.85 -18.96
CA ALA A 285 -3.70 0.53 -19.12
C ALA A 285 -4.15 0.63 -20.58
N VAL A 286 -3.83 1.74 -21.23
CA VAL A 286 -4.19 1.96 -22.64
C VAL A 286 -3.43 0.99 -23.54
N MET A 287 -2.15 0.70 -23.26
CA MET A 287 -1.40 -0.31 -24.00
C MET A 287 -2.08 -1.68 -23.94
N LEU A 288 -2.41 -2.16 -22.74
CA LEU A 288 -3.06 -3.47 -22.56
C LEU A 288 -4.48 -3.50 -23.12
N ASP A 289 -5.25 -2.42 -22.95
CA ASP A 289 -6.60 -2.27 -23.51
C ASP A 289 -6.57 -2.34 -25.04
N ARG A 290 -5.68 -1.60 -25.70
CA ARG A 290 -5.58 -1.59 -27.16
C ARG A 290 -5.18 -2.95 -27.73
N ILE A 291 -4.22 -3.62 -27.08
CA ILE A 291 -3.84 -4.99 -27.47
C ILE A 291 -5.05 -5.93 -27.34
N THR A 292 -5.74 -5.89 -26.20
CA THR A 292 -6.85 -6.80 -25.90
C THR A 292 -8.06 -6.56 -26.80
N GLN A 293 -8.43 -5.29 -27.06
CA GLN A 293 -9.56 -4.95 -27.95
C GLN A 293 -9.33 -5.43 -29.39
N ILE A 294 -8.11 -5.30 -29.92
CA ILE A 294 -7.82 -5.75 -31.29
C ILE A 294 -7.86 -7.27 -31.40
N VAL A 295 -7.39 -7.97 -30.36
CA VAL A 295 -7.54 -9.43 -30.27
C VAL A 295 -9.02 -9.82 -30.18
N SER A 296 -9.83 -9.06 -29.43
CA SER A 296 -11.26 -9.31 -29.23
C SER A 296 -12.12 -9.05 -30.46
N GLN A 297 -11.84 -8.02 -31.24
CA GLN A 297 -12.70 -7.60 -32.35
C GLN A 297 -12.64 -8.55 -33.54
N GLY A 298 -11.67 -9.47 -33.62
CA GLY A 298 -11.64 -10.59 -34.57
C GLY A 298 -11.73 -10.23 -36.05
N ASN A 299 -11.77 -8.94 -36.43
CA ASN A 299 -12.16 -8.44 -37.75
C ASN A 299 -11.04 -8.54 -38.79
N ASN A 300 -10.39 -9.70 -38.82
CA ASN A 300 -9.02 -9.76 -39.19
C ASN A 300 -8.90 -10.84 -40.27
N GLN A 301 -9.15 -10.44 -41.52
CA GLN A 301 -9.18 -11.27 -42.75
C GLN A 301 -7.92 -12.12 -43.03
N ILE A 302 -6.81 -11.90 -42.31
CA ILE A 302 -5.53 -12.58 -42.49
C ILE A 302 -5.32 -13.62 -41.36
N PRO A 303 -4.93 -14.87 -41.64
CA PRO A 303 -4.61 -15.86 -40.61
C PRO A 303 -3.48 -15.40 -39.67
N TRP A 304 -3.54 -15.73 -38.37
CA TRP A 304 -2.53 -15.33 -37.36
C TRP A 304 -1.08 -15.67 -37.78
N LEU A 305 -0.87 -16.85 -38.39
CA LEU A 305 0.43 -17.30 -38.89
C LEU A 305 0.99 -16.48 -40.07
N LYS A 306 0.15 -15.70 -40.75
CA LYS A 306 0.53 -14.82 -41.85
C LYS A 306 0.69 -13.36 -41.42
N ARG A 307 0.60 -13.07 -40.13
CA ARG A 307 0.75 -11.72 -39.56
C ARG A 307 2.05 -11.55 -38.80
N GLY A 308 2.42 -10.28 -38.59
CA GLY A 308 3.49 -9.90 -37.69
C GLY A 308 4.86 -10.39 -38.13
N PRO A 309 5.82 -10.49 -37.20
CA PRO A 309 7.15 -11.01 -37.50
C PRO A 309 7.10 -12.45 -38.03
N ILE A 310 6.18 -13.29 -37.55
CA ILE A 310 6.06 -14.69 -37.99
C ILE A 310 5.63 -14.77 -39.46
N GLY A 311 4.64 -13.97 -39.85
CA GLY A 311 4.20 -13.87 -41.24
C GLY A 311 5.27 -13.29 -42.16
N LEU A 312 6.05 -12.33 -41.68
CA LEU A 312 7.16 -11.75 -42.42
C LEU A 312 8.24 -12.79 -42.71
N VAL A 313 8.69 -13.52 -41.68
CA VAL A 313 9.68 -14.61 -41.81
C VAL A 313 9.20 -15.72 -42.75
N ARG A 314 7.89 -16.00 -42.78
CA ARG A 314 7.28 -17.07 -43.59
C ARG A 314 6.89 -16.64 -45.02
N SER A 315 7.03 -15.35 -45.37
CA SER A 315 6.80 -14.82 -46.72
C SER A 315 8.03 -15.03 -47.62
N SER A 316 7.86 -15.07 -48.95
CA SER A 316 8.99 -15.28 -49.89
C SER A 316 10.05 -14.18 -49.81
N THR A 317 9.66 -12.97 -49.39
CA THR A 317 10.55 -11.83 -49.11
C THR A 317 11.31 -12.01 -47.78
N GLY A 318 10.69 -12.66 -46.79
CA GLY A 318 11.33 -13.00 -45.50
C GLY A 318 12.34 -14.13 -45.60
N GLN A 319 12.17 -15.08 -46.52
CA GLN A 319 13.18 -16.09 -46.79
C GLN A 319 14.47 -15.46 -47.33
N GLN A 320 14.40 -14.44 -48.19
CA GLN A 320 15.60 -13.73 -48.68
C GLN A 320 16.26 -12.84 -47.62
N LEU A 321 15.47 -12.20 -46.75
CA LEU A 321 16.00 -11.42 -45.62
C LEU A 321 16.59 -12.30 -44.50
N ALA A 322 16.02 -13.49 -44.26
CA ALA A 322 16.49 -14.42 -43.22
C ALA A 322 17.94 -14.88 -43.48
N TRP A 323 18.32 -15.10 -44.75
CA TRP A 323 19.71 -15.41 -45.12
C TRP A 323 20.66 -14.20 -44.97
N ALA A 324 20.16 -12.97 -45.05
CA ALA A 324 20.95 -11.76 -44.82
C ALA A 324 21.10 -11.43 -43.31
N THR A 325 20.09 -11.74 -42.49
CA THR A 325 20.12 -11.49 -41.04
C THR A 325 20.90 -12.55 -40.25
N VAL A 326 20.98 -13.80 -40.72
CA VAL A 326 21.83 -14.84 -40.10
C VAL A 326 23.31 -14.39 -40.09
N GLY A 327 23.77 -13.68 -41.13
CA GLY A 327 25.10 -13.08 -41.18
C GLY A 327 25.30 -11.93 -40.17
N ALA A 328 24.27 -11.12 -39.91
CA ALA A 328 24.33 -10.00 -38.96
C ALA A 328 24.20 -10.44 -37.49
N THR A 329 23.43 -11.51 -37.21
CA THR A 329 23.31 -12.08 -35.87
C THR A 329 24.58 -12.79 -35.41
N ILE A 330 25.40 -13.34 -36.32
CA ILE A 330 26.71 -13.91 -35.96
C ILE A 330 27.71 -12.79 -35.63
N LEU A 331 27.64 -11.65 -36.31
CA LEU A 331 28.49 -10.47 -36.04
C LEU A 331 28.11 -9.74 -34.73
N LEU A 332 26.82 -9.70 -34.37
CA LEU A 332 26.35 -9.17 -33.08
C LEU A 332 26.54 -10.14 -31.91
N ALA A 333 26.44 -11.46 -32.16
CA ALA A 333 26.77 -12.48 -31.16
C ALA A 333 28.28 -12.51 -30.82
N LEU A 334 29.16 -12.14 -31.78
CA LEU A 334 30.60 -12.03 -31.56
C LEU A 334 31.01 -10.73 -30.85
N LEU A 335 30.20 -9.66 -30.91
CA LEU A 335 30.42 -8.43 -30.13
C LEU A 335 29.76 -8.48 -28.74
N GLY A 336 28.65 -9.22 -28.58
CA GLY A 336 27.96 -9.39 -27.30
C GLY A 336 28.61 -10.40 -26.33
N PHE A 337 29.58 -11.20 -26.79
CA PHE A 337 30.29 -12.17 -25.95
C PHE A 337 31.58 -11.62 -25.29
N MET A 338 32.00 -10.38 -25.59
CA MET A 338 33.22 -9.78 -25.02
C MET A 338 32.98 -8.83 -23.83
N THR A 339 31.72 -8.60 -23.44
CA THR A 339 31.40 -7.96 -22.15
C THR A 339 30.57 -8.87 -21.25
N TRP A 340 30.70 -10.19 -21.41
CA TRP A 340 30.53 -11.09 -20.28
C TRP A 340 31.78 -10.96 -19.40
N GLN A 341 31.90 -9.83 -18.71
CA GLN A 341 32.54 -9.86 -17.41
C GLN A 341 31.70 -10.81 -16.58
N GLN A 342 32.27 -11.98 -16.29
CA GLN A 342 31.88 -12.68 -15.08
C GLN A 342 31.84 -11.64 -13.97
N PRO A 343 30.83 -11.63 -13.08
CA PRO A 343 31.07 -11.01 -11.79
C PRO A 343 32.37 -11.64 -11.31
N SER A 344 33.42 -10.82 -11.14
CA SER A 344 34.57 -11.27 -10.41
C SER A 344 33.98 -11.89 -9.15
N GLN A 345 34.19 -13.19 -8.98
CA GLN A 345 34.17 -13.72 -7.64
C GLN A 345 35.20 -12.84 -6.95
N ALA A 346 34.72 -11.88 -6.16
CA ALA A 346 35.51 -11.38 -5.08
C ALA A 346 35.96 -12.66 -4.39
N GLN A 347 37.25 -12.99 -4.54
CA GLN A 347 37.89 -13.85 -3.58
C GLN A 347 37.56 -13.17 -2.26
N VAL A 348 36.64 -13.79 -1.52
CA VAL A 348 36.58 -13.61 -0.09
C VAL A 348 37.97 -13.97 0.34
N SER A 349 38.79 -12.95 0.58
CA SER A 349 39.94 -13.05 1.43
C SER A 349 39.40 -13.69 2.71
N THR A 350 39.67 -14.97 2.88
CA THR A 350 39.60 -15.64 4.16
C THR A 350 40.67 -15.00 5.02
N ASP A 351 40.35 -13.84 5.59
CA ASP A 351 41.05 -13.31 6.74
C ASP A 351 40.04 -12.69 7.72
N SER A 352 40.18 -13.15 8.96
CA SER A 352 39.29 -13.02 10.12
C SER A 352 37.91 -13.71 10.02
N THR A 353 37.85 -14.95 10.51
CA THR A 353 36.64 -15.64 10.94
C THR A 353 35.97 -14.91 12.11
N LEU A 354 35.22 -13.84 11.84
CA LEU A 354 34.15 -13.38 12.73
C LEU A 354 32.84 -13.95 12.19
N ALA A 355 32.18 -14.82 12.96
CA ALA A 355 30.85 -15.30 12.62
C ALA A 355 29.89 -14.10 12.60
N MET A 356 29.41 -13.71 11.42
CA MET A 356 28.40 -12.66 11.31
C MET A 356 27.06 -13.20 11.83
N PRO A 357 26.50 -12.63 12.91
CA PRO A 357 25.33 -13.19 13.59
C PRO A 357 24.07 -13.22 12.70
N GLY A 358 23.97 -12.33 11.71
CA GLY A 358 22.82 -12.25 10.80
C GLY A 358 22.90 -13.11 9.53
N LYS A 359 24.00 -13.85 9.32
CA LYS A 359 24.23 -14.54 8.04
C LYS A 359 23.12 -15.56 7.73
N GLY A 360 22.46 -15.40 6.59
CA GLY A 360 21.38 -16.28 6.12
C GLY A 360 20.00 -15.92 6.67
N VAL A 361 19.89 -14.86 7.47
CA VAL A 361 18.61 -14.33 7.95
C VAL A 361 18.21 -13.13 7.11
N SER A 362 17.01 -13.18 6.52
CA SER A 362 16.42 -12.01 5.85
C SER A 362 15.56 -11.22 6.81
N VAL A 363 15.61 -9.89 6.73
CA VAL A 363 14.83 -8.98 7.58
C VAL A 363 13.94 -8.08 6.72
N GLN A 364 12.69 -7.92 7.12
CA GLN A 364 11.68 -7.08 6.50
C GLN A 364 11.21 -6.01 7.50
N SER A 365 11.64 -4.77 7.27
CA SER A 365 11.21 -3.60 8.03
C SER A 365 9.96 -2.93 7.44
N VAL A 366 9.30 -2.11 8.26
CA VAL A 366 8.11 -1.33 7.88
C VAL A 366 8.13 0.08 8.47
N TYR A 367 7.61 1.03 7.70
CA TYR A 367 7.28 2.40 8.11
C TYR A 367 5.87 2.76 7.59
N SER A 368 5.31 3.87 8.07
CA SER A 368 3.94 4.28 7.73
C SER A 368 3.83 4.95 6.36
N SER A 369 2.68 5.55 6.04
CA SER A 369 2.53 6.39 4.85
C SER A 369 3.45 7.61 4.86
N LEU A 370 3.99 8.00 6.03
CA LEU A 370 4.95 9.09 6.20
C LEU A 370 6.34 8.65 5.74
N GLN A 371 6.84 9.27 4.67
CA GLN A 371 8.09 8.85 4.06
C GLN A 371 9.32 9.38 4.83
N GLU A 372 9.17 10.43 5.64
CA GLU A 372 10.14 10.88 6.65
C GLU A 372 10.56 9.78 7.62
N GLU A 373 9.66 8.81 7.87
CA GLU A 373 9.93 7.68 8.75
C GLU A 373 10.93 6.67 8.17
N GLN A 374 11.20 6.75 6.85
CA GLN A 374 12.15 5.85 6.22
C GLN A 374 13.58 6.14 6.68
N PHE A 375 13.95 7.39 6.99
CA PHE A 375 15.34 7.73 7.38
C PHE A 375 15.84 6.95 8.59
N GLN A 376 15.09 7.00 9.70
CA GLN A 376 15.38 6.21 10.90
C GLN A 376 15.33 4.70 10.64
N THR A 377 14.44 4.25 9.76
CA THR A 377 14.36 2.84 9.36
C THR A 377 15.63 2.39 8.60
N GLU A 378 16.17 3.24 7.72
CA GLU A 378 17.37 2.92 6.96
C GLU A 378 18.63 2.90 7.83
N ILE A 379 18.75 3.77 8.83
CA ILE A 379 19.86 3.70 9.80
C ILE A 379 19.88 2.34 10.51
N VAL A 380 18.71 1.86 10.94
CA VAL A 380 18.59 0.52 11.55
C VAL A 380 18.92 -0.58 10.54
N ASN A 381 18.42 -0.48 9.30
CA ASN A 381 18.74 -1.44 8.23
C ASN A 381 20.25 -1.53 7.96
N ILE A 382 20.94 -0.39 7.85
CA ILE A 382 22.40 -0.36 7.62
C ILE A 382 23.12 -1.05 8.78
N GLY A 383 22.69 -0.82 10.03
CA GLY A 383 23.26 -1.52 11.20
C GLY A 383 23.10 -3.03 11.12
N LEU A 384 21.91 -3.51 10.71
CA LEU A 384 21.67 -4.93 10.51
C LEU A 384 22.50 -5.51 9.33
N GLU A 385 22.69 -4.77 8.24
CA GLU A 385 23.58 -5.19 7.14
C GLU A 385 25.02 -5.40 7.62
N LYS A 386 25.52 -4.52 8.50
CA LYS A 386 26.86 -4.66 9.12
C LYS A 386 26.97 -5.86 10.07
N LEU A 387 25.85 -6.38 10.56
CA LEU A 387 25.77 -7.63 11.32
C LEU A 387 25.57 -8.87 10.44
N GLY A 388 25.45 -8.69 9.11
CA GLY A 388 25.35 -9.75 8.11
C GLY A 388 23.93 -10.18 7.74
N TYR A 389 22.91 -9.45 8.18
CA TYR A 389 21.52 -9.69 7.78
C TYR A 389 21.28 -9.29 6.32
N THR A 390 20.39 -10.01 5.64
CA THR A 390 19.92 -9.64 4.29
C THR A 390 18.67 -8.76 4.39
N ILE A 391 18.79 -7.46 4.13
CA ILE A 391 17.67 -6.54 4.25
C ILE A 391 16.83 -6.53 2.99
N LYS A 392 15.52 -6.74 3.15
CA LYS A 392 14.52 -6.55 2.09
C LYS A 392 14.12 -5.07 2.04
N GLN A 393 13.67 -4.61 0.87
CA GLN A 393 13.17 -3.24 0.72
C GLN A 393 12.08 -2.95 1.77
N PRO A 394 12.21 -1.86 2.57
CA PRO A 394 11.25 -1.54 3.61
C PRO A 394 9.84 -1.35 3.04
N LYS A 395 8.83 -1.87 3.76
CA LYS A 395 7.43 -1.74 3.37
C LYS A 395 6.84 -0.42 3.88
N GLN A 396 6.05 0.24 3.05
CA GLN A 396 5.26 1.42 3.39
C GLN A 396 3.82 1.00 3.61
N ILE A 397 3.33 1.02 4.86
CA ILE A 397 2.04 0.46 5.25
C ILE A 397 1.44 1.26 6.41
N GLU A 398 0.14 1.55 6.36
CA GLU A 398 -0.57 2.21 7.47
C GLU A 398 -0.40 1.48 8.81
N TYR A 399 -0.31 2.26 9.89
CA TYR A 399 0.09 1.77 11.22
C TYR A 399 -0.69 0.53 11.67
N VAL A 400 -2.02 0.56 11.62
CA VAL A 400 -2.87 -0.54 12.08
C VAL A 400 -2.51 -1.86 11.39
N THR A 401 -2.33 -1.83 10.06
CA THR A 401 -1.96 -3.01 9.28
C THR A 401 -0.53 -3.44 9.56
N ALA A 402 0.40 -2.50 9.77
CA ALA A 402 1.78 -2.79 10.12
C ALA A 402 1.90 -3.53 11.46
N TYR A 403 1.21 -3.08 12.52
CA TYR A 403 1.25 -3.74 13.83
C TYR A 403 0.65 -5.15 13.80
N LEU A 404 -0.48 -5.34 13.09
CA LEU A 404 -1.08 -6.67 12.93
C LEU A 404 -0.11 -7.65 12.26
N ALA A 405 0.60 -7.19 11.22
CA ALA A 405 1.58 -8.00 10.52
C ALA A 405 2.87 -8.24 11.31
N LEU A 406 3.35 -7.27 12.10
CA LEU A 406 4.41 -7.49 13.07
C LEU A 406 3.99 -8.57 14.08
N GLY A 407 2.78 -8.50 14.61
CA GLY A 407 2.25 -9.49 15.54
C GLY A 407 2.17 -10.89 14.92
N ASN A 408 1.77 -10.95 13.65
CA ASN A 408 1.67 -12.19 12.89
C ASN A 408 3.03 -12.71 12.36
N GLY A 409 4.11 -11.94 12.47
CA GLY A 409 5.45 -12.30 12.00
C GLY A 409 5.61 -12.23 10.48
N ASP A 410 4.78 -11.44 9.79
CA ASP A 410 4.98 -11.11 8.36
C ASP A 410 6.00 -9.99 8.17
N LEU A 411 6.24 -9.21 9.23
CA LEU A 411 7.22 -8.14 9.33
C LEU A 411 8.07 -8.38 10.58
N ASP A 412 9.33 -7.96 10.55
CA ASP A 412 10.28 -8.23 11.63
C ASP A 412 10.33 -7.09 12.65
N TYR A 413 10.37 -5.84 12.18
CA TYR A 413 10.37 -4.67 13.07
C TYR A 413 9.89 -3.38 12.39
N THR A 414 9.55 -2.39 13.21
CA THR A 414 9.34 -1.00 12.82
C THR A 414 10.15 -0.08 13.72
N ALA A 415 10.73 0.98 13.13
CA ALA A 415 11.54 1.98 13.81
C ALA A 415 10.76 3.25 14.19
N VAL A 416 9.42 3.23 14.06
CA VAL A 416 8.57 4.44 14.13
C VAL A 416 7.43 4.32 15.13
N ASN A 417 7.61 3.50 16.16
CA ASN A 417 6.59 3.31 17.18
C ASN A 417 6.61 4.45 18.21
N TRP A 418 5.62 5.34 18.12
CA TRP A 418 5.26 6.27 19.20
C TRP A 418 4.81 5.46 20.43
N ASP A 419 5.62 5.41 21.49
CA ASP A 419 5.47 4.47 22.61
C ASP A 419 4.17 4.66 23.40
N ILE A 420 3.73 5.90 23.55
CA ILE A 420 2.47 6.23 24.21
C ILE A 420 1.33 6.19 23.19
N GLY A 421 1.48 6.87 22.05
CA GLY A 421 0.42 6.98 21.03
C GLY A 421 0.01 5.64 20.41
N HIS A 422 0.97 4.78 20.07
CA HIS A 422 0.72 3.52 19.36
C HIS A 422 0.54 2.31 20.28
N ARG A 423 0.55 2.50 21.61
CA ARG A 423 0.33 1.41 22.58
C ARG A 423 -0.94 0.59 22.30
N PRO A 424 -2.11 1.18 21.97
CA PRO A 424 -3.30 0.41 21.64
C PRO A 424 -3.13 -0.47 20.40
N PHE A 425 -2.32 -0.06 19.42
CA PHE A 425 -2.04 -0.87 18.23
C PHE A 425 -1.17 -2.09 18.58
N VAL A 426 -0.17 -1.92 19.45
CA VAL A 426 0.66 -3.00 19.98
C VAL A 426 -0.20 -4.00 20.76
N GLU A 427 -1.04 -3.52 21.68
CA GLU A 427 -1.92 -4.37 22.50
C GLU A 427 -2.91 -5.17 21.65
N LYS A 428 -3.60 -4.52 20.70
CA LYS A 428 -4.55 -5.19 19.79
C LYS A 428 -3.87 -6.19 18.85
N SER A 429 -2.55 -6.06 18.62
CA SER A 429 -1.78 -6.94 17.74
C SER A 429 -1.08 -8.09 18.49
N GLY A 430 -1.54 -8.40 19.70
CA GLY A 430 -1.03 -9.50 20.54
C GLY A 430 -0.14 -9.05 21.70
N GLY A 431 0.05 -7.74 21.87
CA GLY A 431 0.78 -7.15 22.99
C GLY A 431 2.15 -7.77 23.22
N GLU A 432 2.55 -7.84 24.49
CA GLU A 432 3.85 -8.37 24.90
C GLU A 432 4.01 -9.89 24.69
N GLN A 433 2.94 -10.59 24.30
CA GLN A 433 3.02 -12.00 23.93
C GLN A 433 3.64 -12.17 22.53
N LYS A 434 3.33 -11.28 21.59
CA LYS A 434 3.78 -11.37 20.19
C LYS A 434 4.81 -10.30 19.80
N LEU A 435 4.82 -9.16 20.50
CA LEU A 435 5.64 -8.00 20.17
C LEU A 435 6.55 -7.61 21.34
N GLU A 436 7.70 -7.02 21.03
CA GLU A 436 8.62 -6.47 22.01
C GLU A 436 8.96 -5.02 21.66
N ARG A 437 8.88 -4.12 22.64
CA ARG A 437 9.23 -2.70 22.53
C ARG A 437 10.67 -2.51 22.99
N LEU A 438 11.54 -2.04 22.10
CA LEU A 438 12.98 -2.04 22.25
C LEU A 438 13.55 -0.64 22.02
N GLY A 439 14.57 -0.29 22.81
CA GLY A 439 15.31 0.96 22.68
C GLY A 439 14.47 2.22 22.81
N VAL A 440 15.12 3.36 22.57
CA VAL A 440 14.50 4.67 22.36
C VAL A 440 15.28 5.35 21.25
N ILE A 441 14.72 5.33 20.04
CA ILE A 441 15.33 5.97 18.87
C ILE A 441 15.43 7.46 19.11
N THR A 442 14.33 8.11 19.52
CA THR A 442 14.34 9.54 19.80
C THR A 442 13.30 9.86 20.88
N SER A 443 13.58 10.86 21.70
CA SER A 443 12.77 11.25 22.86
C SER A 443 12.36 12.71 22.77
N ASP A 444 11.54 13.13 23.74
CA ASP A 444 11.10 14.52 23.88
C ASP A 444 10.32 14.99 22.65
N LEU A 445 9.44 14.10 22.18
CA LEU A 445 8.56 14.37 21.05
C LEU A 445 7.26 14.96 21.56
N TRP A 446 6.81 16.06 20.97
CA TRP A 446 5.55 16.67 21.35
C TRP A 446 4.66 16.95 20.16
N GLN A 447 3.38 17.12 20.46
CA GLN A 447 2.29 17.24 19.50
C GLN A 447 1.29 18.27 20.04
N GLY A 448 0.45 18.82 19.19
CA GLY A 448 -0.50 19.83 19.60
C GLY A 448 -1.13 20.59 18.45
N TYR A 449 -1.80 21.68 18.81
CA TYR A 449 -2.51 22.54 17.88
C TYR A 449 -1.73 23.81 17.60
N GLN A 450 -1.73 24.24 16.34
CA GLN A 450 -1.13 25.49 15.92
C GLN A 450 -2.12 26.35 15.14
N ILE A 451 -1.94 27.67 15.27
CA ILE A 451 -2.60 28.68 14.45
C ILE A 451 -1.58 29.66 13.90
N ASP A 452 -1.94 30.40 12.85
CA ASP A 452 -1.08 31.47 12.36
C ASP A 452 -0.89 32.57 13.41
N LYS A 453 0.36 33.03 13.54
CA LYS A 453 0.75 34.01 14.54
C LYS A 453 0.04 35.35 14.35
N LYS A 454 -0.22 35.74 13.11
CA LYS A 454 -0.90 37.01 12.77
C LYS A 454 -2.33 37.04 13.34
N THR A 455 -3.09 35.96 13.20
CA THR A 455 -4.42 35.83 13.79
C THR A 455 -4.34 35.71 15.30
N ALA A 456 -3.41 34.89 15.81
CA ALA A 456 -3.19 34.73 17.24
C ALA A 456 -2.94 36.07 17.95
N ASP A 457 -2.00 36.87 17.44
CA ASP A 457 -1.62 38.16 18.01
C ASP A 457 -2.77 39.19 17.87
N LYS A 458 -3.49 39.19 16.74
CA LYS A 458 -4.59 40.12 16.48
C LYS A 458 -5.78 39.93 17.43
N TYR A 459 -6.11 38.69 17.75
CA TYR A 459 -7.28 38.34 18.56
C TYR A 459 -6.91 37.81 19.95
N ASN A 460 -5.62 37.84 20.31
CA ASN A 460 -5.07 37.34 21.57
C ASN A 460 -5.50 35.90 21.87
N ILE A 461 -5.31 35.01 20.89
CA ILE A 461 -5.65 33.58 20.97
C ILE A 461 -4.40 32.81 21.44
N THR A 462 -4.49 32.21 22.62
CA THR A 462 -3.39 31.43 23.23
C THR A 462 -3.84 30.04 23.68
N ASN A 463 -5.15 29.79 23.81
CA ASN A 463 -5.70 28.54 24.28
C ASN A 463 -6.84 28.04 23.36
N LEU A 464 -6.88 26.73 23.13
CA LEU A 464 -7.88 26.06 22.31
C LEU A 464 -9.32 26.28 22.83
N GLU A 465 -9.50 26.46 24.14
CA GLU A 465 -10.80 26.76 24.76
C GLU A 465 -11.44 28.04 24.19
N GLN A 466 -10.65 29.00 23.69
CA GLN A 466 -11.18 30.23 23.10
C GLN A 466 -12.00 29.98 21.83
N LEU A 467 -11.82 28.83 21.17
CA LEU A 467 -12.64 28.41 20.03
C LEU A 467 -14.07 28.02 20.43
N LYS A 468 -14.41 27.96 21.73
CA LYS A 468 -15.81 27.88 22.18
C LYS A 468 -16.61 29.12 21.78
N ASP A 469 -15.97 30.27 21.61
CA ASP A 469 -16.66 31.46 21.10
C ASP A 469 -16.84 31.32 19.58
N PRO A 470 -18.08 31.23 19.06
CA PRO A 470 -18.33 31.12 17.63
C PRO A 470 -17.70 32.25 16.81
N LYS A 471 -17.47 33.43 17.40
CA LYS A 471 -16.81 34.54 16.70
C LYS A 471 -15.33 34.29 16.45
N ILE A 472 -14.67 33.59 17.37
CA ILE A 472 -13.26 33.20 17.22
C ILE A 472 -13.16 31.97 16.33
N ALA A 473 -14.02 30.97 16.53
CA ALA A 473 -14.07 29.79 15.65
C ALA A 473 -14.28 30.16 14.18
N LYS A 474 -15.20 31.10 13.91
CA LYS A 474 -15.49 31.60 12.55
C LYS A 474 -14.28 32.25 11.84
N LEU A 475 -13.20 32.57 12.54
CA LEU A 475 -11.97 33.04 11.89
C LEU A 475 -11.31 31.91 11.07
N PHE A 476 -11.49 30.67 11.50
CA PHE A 476 -10.91 29.47 10.91
C PHE A 476 -11.94 28.64 10.11
N ASP A 477 -13.13 29.22 9.89
CA ASP A 477 -14.19 28.67 9.05
C ASP A 477 -13.84 28.88 7.57
N SER A 478 -13.50 27.79 6.89
CA SER A 478 -13.02 27.78 5.51
C SER A 478 -14.05 27.30 4.49
N ASP A 479 -15.11 26.63 4.93
CA ASP A 479 -16.17 26.11 4.06
C ASP A 479 -17.53 26.84 4.22
N GLY A 480 -17.64 27.73 5.21
CA GLY A 480 -18.77 28.61 5.47
C GLY A 480 -19.89 27.98 6.29
N ASP A 481 -19.66 26.83 6.94
CA ASP A 481 -20.67 26.13 7.74
C ASP A 481 -20.86 26.74 9.15
N GLY A 482 -19.95 27.63 9.56
CA GLY A 482 -19.96 28.33 10.85
C GLY A 482 -19.06 27.72 11.93
N LYS A 483 -18.34 26.63 11.64
CA LYS A 483 -17.36 25.99 12.54
C LYS A 483 -15.93 26.26 12.09
N ALA A 484 -14.99 26.19 13.02
CA ALA A 484 -13.57 26.20 12.71
C ALA A 484 -13.16 24.87 12.09
N ASN A 485 -12.50 24.92 10.93
CA ASN A 485 -11.90 23.74 10.30
C ASN A 485 -10.52 23.48 10.91
N LEU A 486 -10.45 22.51 11.82
CA LEU A 486 -9.21 22.00 12.37
C LEU A 486 -8.67 20.90 11.46
N ILE A 487 -7.55 21.15 10.78
CA ILE A 487 -6.86 20.10 10.03
C ILE A 487 -6.33 19.05 11.01
N GLY A 488 -6.95 17.87 10.99
CA GLY A 488 -6.63 16.75 11.86
C GLY A 488 -5.80 15.67 11.18
N CYS A 489 -5.85 14.45 11.73
CA CYS A 489 -5.03 13.33 11.28
C CYS A 489 -5.72 12.44 10.24
N ASN A 490 -4.93 11.56 9.62
CA ASN A 490 -5.47 10.44 8.84
C ASN A 490 -6.38 9.57 9.69
N SER A 491 -7.40 9.01 9.06
CA SER A 491 -8.28 8.08 9.74
C SER A 491 -7.55 6.79 10.14
N GLY A 492 -7.79 6.35 11.37
CA GLY A 492 -7.11 5.22 12.00
C GLY A 492 -5.80 5.56 12.69
N TRP A 493 -5.32 6.81 12.63
CA TRP A 493 -4.17 7.26 13.41
C TRP A 493 -4.55 7.55 14.86
N PHE A 494 -3.60 7.41 15.76
CA PHE A 494 -3.83 7.70 17.19
C PHE A 494 -4.29 9.15 17.41
N CYS A 495 -3.72 10.10 16.68
CA CYS A 495 -4.05 11.51 16.87
C CYS A 495 -5.46 11.89 16.39
N GLU A 496 -6.09 11.15 15.48
CA GLU A 496 -7.52 11.31 15.15
C GLU A 496 -8.36 11.09 16.42
N ILE A 497 -8.15 9.94 17.07
CA ILE A 497 -8.87 9.55 18.29
C ILE A 497 -8.64 10.56 19.41
N MET A 498 -7.42 11.10 19.53
CA MET A 498 -7.10 12.14 20.51
C MET A 498 -7.79 13.46 20.23
N ILE A 499 -7.81 13.91 18.98
CA ILE A 499 -8.44 15.17 18.61
C ILE A 499 -9.94 15.08 18.87
N GLU A 500 -10.61 14.00 18.44
CA GLU A 500 -12.03 13.76 18.75
C GLU A 500 -12.29 13.75 20.26
N HIS A 501 -11.41 13.11 21.03
CA HIS A 501 -11.48 13.13 22.49
C HIS A 501 -11.38 14.56 23.06
N HIS A 502 -10.40 15.34 22.62
CA HIS A 502 -10.22 16.74 23.04
C HIS A 502 -11.39 17.64 22.65
N LEU A 503 -11.92 17.51 21.42
CA LEU A 503 -13.07 18.31 20.98
C LEU A 503 -14.27 18.08 21.88
N LYS A 504 -14.51 16.83 22.30
CA LYS A 504 -15.56 16.48 23.25
C LYS A 504 -15.26 16.93 24.68
N ALA A 505 -14.06 16.62 25.19
CA ALA A 505 -13.63 16.95 26.55
C ALA A 505 -13.68 18.44 26.83
N TYR A 506 -13.27 19.24 25.84
CA TYR A 506 -13.24 20.69 25.93
C TYR A 506 -14.53 21.34 25.44
N GLY A 507 -15.57 20.59 25.05
CA GLY A 507 -16.86 21.15 24.63
C GLY A 507 -16.78 22.04 23.39
N LEU A 508 -16.03 21.60 22.39
CA LEU A 508 -15.78 22.30 21.12
C LEU A 508 -16.58 21.72 19.94
N GLU A 509 -17.30 20.60 20.11
CA GLU A 509 -18.03 19.89 19.02
C GLU A 509 -19.03 20.79 18.26
N ASP A 510 -19.56 21.82 18.92
CA ASP A 510 -20.50 22.77 18.33
C ASP A 510 -19.82 23.85 17.46
N THR A 511 -18.54 24.13 17.68
CA THR A 511 -17.82 25.27 17.07
C THR A 511 -16.56 24.89 16.32
N VAL A 512 -16.04 23.68 16.49
CA VAL A 512 -14.84 23.18 15.82
C VAL A 512 -15.17 21.81 15.26
N GLU A 513 -14.78 21.59 14.02
CA GLU A 513 -14.80 20.28 13.41
C GLU A 513 -13.40 19.88 12.97
N GLN A 514 -13.15 18.57 12.99
CA GLN A 514 -11.90 18.02 12.50
C GLN A 514 -12.04 17.68 11.02
N ASP A 515 -11.26 18.33 10.17
CA ASP A 515 -11.12 17.92 8.79
C ASP A 515 -10.36 16.60 8.76
N GLN A 516 -11.02 15.54 8.27
CA GLN A 516 -10.45 14.20 8.13
C GLN A 516 -10.15 13.89 6.66
N GLY A 517 -8.97 13.32 6.42
CA GLY A 517 -8.47 13.01 5.09
C GLY A 517 -7.02 12.58 5.16
N THR A 518 -6.31 12.62 4.03
CA THR A 518 -4.86 12.44 4.06
C THR A 518 -4.22 13.71 4.61
N TYR A 519 -3.58 13.63 5.78
CA TYR A 519 -2.93 14.75 6.49
C TYR A 519 -2.04 15.58 5.56
N SER A 520 -1.24 14.91 4.73
CA SER A 520 -0.37 15.58 3.75
C SER A 520 -1.14 16.50 2.81
N ALA A 521 -2.27 16.05 2.27
CA ALA A 521 -3.09 16.84 1.37
C ALA A 521 -3.74 18.03 2.11
N LEU A 522 -4.28 17.78 3.30
CA LEU A 522 -4.93 18.81 4.10
C LEU A 522 -3.95 19.89 4.55
N ILE A 523 -2.73 19.51 4.93
CA ILE A 523 -1.76 20.49 5.43
C ILE A 523 -1.23 21.42 4.33
N VAL A 524 -1.21 20.98 3.07
CA VAL A 524 -0.88 21.86 1.94
C VAL A 524 -1.99 22.85 1.64
N ASP A 525 -3.25 22.46 1.82
CA ASP A 525 -4.35 23.41 1.78
C ASP A 525 -4.17 24.50 2.86
N ALA A 526 -3.80 24.11 4.09
CA ALA A 526 -3.45 25.07 5.15
C ALA A 526 -2.31 26.01 4.72
N ILE A 527 -1.18 25.48 4.25
CA ILE A 527 -0.06 26.31 3.79
C ILE A 527 -0.50 27.25 2.67
N THR A 528 -1.33 26.77 1.73
CA THR A 528 -1.87 27.59 0.65
C THR A 528 -2.74 28.73 1.19
N ARG A 529 -3.64 28.46 2.14
CA ARG A 529 -4.47 29.46 2.81
C ARG A 529 -3.63 30.47 3.60
N TYR A 530 -2.62 30.02 4.31
CA TYR A 530 -1.67 30.88 5.02
C TYR A 530 -0.95 31.84 4.07
N ASN A 531 -0.46 31.34 2.93
CA ASN A 531 0.18 32.16 1.90
C ASN A 531 -0.78 33.19 1.26
N GLN A 532 -2.09 32.91 1.26
CA GLN A 532 -3.14 33.85 0.87
C GLN A 532 -3.52 34.83 1.99
N GLY A 533 -2.89 34.73 3.17
CA GLY A 533 -3.14 35.56 4.35
C GLY A 533 -4.42 35.21 5.11
N GLN A 534 -4.98 34.02 4.89
CA GLN A 534 -6.14 33.50 5.60
C GLN A 534 -5.73 32.84 6.92
N PRO A 535 -6.58 32.86 7.96
CA PRO A 535 -6.30 32.14 9.20
C PRO A 535 -6.26 30.64 9.00
N ILE A 536 -5.37 29.97 9.73
CA ILE A 536 -5.24 28.50 9.70
C ILE A 536 -5.25 27.92 11.10
N LEU A 537 -5.84 26.74 11.25
CA LEU A 537 -5.88 25.95 12.47
C LEU A 537 -5.58 24.49 12.11
N TYR A 538 -4.55 23.91 12.71
CA TYR A 538 -4.12 22.56 12.38
C TYR A 538 -3.45 21.87 13.54
N TYR A 539 -3.47 20.53 13.51
CA TYR A 539 -2.69 19.67 14.37
C TYR A 539 -1.31 19.38 13.77
N THR A 540 -0.26 19.30 14.59
CA THR A 540 1.06 18.85 14.13
C THR A 540 1.91 18.26 15.26
N TRP A 541 3.09 17.74 14.92
CA TRP A 541 4.03 17.11 15.85
C TRP A 541 5.50 17.43 15.53
N THR A 542 6.40 17.06 16.43
CA THR A 542 7.87 17.14 16.25
C THR A 542 8.48 15.74 16.50
N PRO A 543 9.40 15.25 15.64
CA PRO A 543 9.96 15.88 14.45
C PRO A 543 9.01 15.86 13.24
N MET A 544 9.01 16.93 12.46
CA MET A 544 8.22 17.09 11.23
C MET A 544 8.81 18.22 10.37
N TRP A 545 8.79 18.07 9.04
CA TRP A 545 9.20 19.12 8.09
C TRP A 545 8.40 20.43 8.21
N MET A 546 7.19 20.39 8.77
CA MET A 546 6.31 21.56 8.92
C MET A 546 6.99 22.71 9.64
N ALA A 547 7.80 22.43 10.66
CA ALA A 547 8.51 23.45 11.42
C ALA A 547 9.53 24.25 10.58
N ALA A 548 9.96 23.70 9.43
CA ALA A 548 10.84 24.39 8.49
C ALA A 548 10.06 25.31 7.52
N VAL A 549 8.79 24.99 7.25
CA VAL A 549 7.92 25.76 6.34
C VAL A 549 7.13 26.83 7.09
N LEU A 550 6.54 26.49 8.23
CA LEU A 550 5.84 27.41 9.12
C LEU A 550 6.60 27.44 10.45
N LYS A 551 7.45 28.45 10.63
CA LYS A 551 8.35 28.51 11.78
C LYS A 551 7.58 28.88 13.05
N PRO A 552 7.67 28.05 14.11
CA PRO A 552 7.10 28.41 15.42
C PRO A 552 7.64 29.75 15.92
N ASP A 553 6.76 30.53 16.55
CA ASP A 553 7.00 31.88 17.08
C ASP A 553 7.32 32.97 16.02
N GLN A 554 7.39 32.62 14.73
CA GLN A 554 7.54 33.55 13.61
C GLN A 554 6.29 33.56 12.72
N ASP A 555 5.89 32.40 12.22
CA ASP A 555 4.74 32.21 11.32
C ASP A 555 3.51 31.68 12.06
N VAL A 556 3.72 30.78 13.02
CA VAL A 556 2.68 30.06 13.76
C VAL A 556 2.97 30.02 15.25
N VAL A 557 1.94 29.78 16.07
CA VAL A 557 2.06 29.63 17.52
C VAL A 557 1.33 28.38 18.00
N TRP A 558 1.90 27.70 18.99
CA TRP A 558 1.25 26.59 19.68
C TRP A 558 0.14 27.09 20.61
N LEU A 559 -1.02 26.43 20.57
CA LEU A 559 -2.12 26.66 21.48
C LEU A 559 -2.01 25.76 22.71
N GLU A 560 -2.28 26.33 23.88
CA GLU A 560 -2.49 25.57 25.10
C GLU A 560 -3.87 24.91 25.10
N VAL A 561 -4.03 23.83 25.86
CA VAL A 561 -5.34 23.24 26.18
C VAL A 561 -5.80 23.70 27.57
N PRO A 562 -7.12 23.71 27.86
CA PRO A 562 -7.61 24.22 29.15
C PRO A 562 -7.20 23.36 30.35
N PHE A 563 -7.16 22.04 30.16
CA PHE A 563 -6.69 21.06 31.14
C PHE A 563 -6.27 19.79 30.39
N THR A 564 -5.52 18.90 31.06
CA THR A 564 -5.16 17.60 30.48
C THR A 564 -6.33 16.63 30.61
N ASP A 565 -6.84 16.13 29.49
CA ASP A 565 -7.77 15.02 29.43
C ASP A 565 -7.28 14.02 28.38
N LEU A 566 -7.03 12.78 28.79
CA LEU A 566 -6.42 11.74 27.96
C LEU A 566 -7.29 10.47 27.98
N PRO A 567 -7.27 9.67 26.90
CA PRO A 567 -8.00 8.41 26.83
C PRO A 567 -7.59 7.43 27.94
N GLU A 568 -8.46 6.46 28.21
CA GLU A 568 -8.25 5.42 29.25
C GLU A 568 -6.90 4.70 29.15
N SER A 569 -6.35 4.53 27.94
CA SER A 569 -5.03 3.93 27.70
C SER A 569 -3.84 4.76 28.22
N GLN A 570 -4.08 6.01 28.60
CA GLN A 570 -3.11 7.01 29.03
C GLN A 570 -3.49 7.70 30.35
N LYS A 571 -4.49 7.17 31.09
CA LYS A 571 -5.01 7.78 32.33
C LYS A 571 -3.98 8.01 33.44
N ASP A 572 -2.86 7.31 33.40
CA ASP A 572 -1.80 7.42 34.41
C ASP A 572 -0.90 8.66 34.17
N LEU A 573 -1.07 9.35 33.05
CA LEU A 573 -0.34 10.57 32.70
C LEU A 573 -1.02 11.82 33.26
N THR A 574 -0.21 12.84 33.54
CA THR A 574 -0.64 14.08 34.18
C THR A 574 -0.33 15.30 33.33
N ALA A 575 -0.73 16.49 33.78
CA ALA A 575 -0.39 17.74 33.10
C ALA A 575 1.12 17.98 32.95
N LYS A 576 1.96 17.39 33.80
CA LYS A 576 3.42 17.46 33.62
C LYS A 576 3.88 16.73 32.38
N ASP A 577 3.20 15.64 32.05
CA ASP A 577 3.52 14.77 30.92
C ASP A 577 2.97 15.33 29.60
N THR A 578 2.13 16.36 29.64
CA THR A 578 1.59 17.07 28.46
C THR A 578 2.09 18.51 28.33
N SER A 579 3.04 18.92 29.18
CA SER A 579 3.55 20.30 29.22
C SER A 579 4.93 20.45 28.59
N VAL A 580 5.05 21.30 27.58
CA VAL A 580 6.31 21.64 26.91
C VAL A 580 6.65 23.09 27.21
N ASN A 581 7.86 23.35 27.74
CA ASN A 581 8.31 24.70 28.10
C ASN A 581 7.32 25.46 29.02
N GLY A 582 6.62 24.74 29.90
CA GLY A 582 5.63 25.30 30.83
C GLY A 582 4.24 25.55 30.24
N LYS A 583 4.01 25.21 28.97
CA LYS A 583 2.71 25.28 28.29
C LYS A 583 2.09 23.90 28.14
N ASN A 584 0.83 23.74 28.52
CA ASN A 584 0.13 22.46 28.37
C ASN A 584 -0.41 22.32 26.95
N LEU A 585 0.16 21.41 26.14
CA LEU A 585 -0.26 21.18 24.75
C LEU A 585 -1.35 20.11 24.62
N GLY A 586 -1.68 19.42 25.71
CA GLY A 586 -2.74 18.41 25.78
C GLY A 586 -2.37 17.03 25.26
N PHE A 587 -1.25 16.89 24.54
CA PHE A 587 -0.72 15.60 24.10
C PHE A 587 0.43 15.17 24.99
N ALA A 588 0.53 13.88 25.28
CA ALA A 588 1.65 13.32 26.02
C ALA A 588 2.97 13.54 25.26
N ILE A 589 4.00 13.97 25.98
CA ILE A 589 5.38 13.97 25.50
C ILE A 589 5.78 12.51 25.30
N ASP A 590 6.06 12.16 24.06
CA ASP A 590 6.27 10.79 23.63
C ASP A 590 7.73 10.56 23.24
N ARG A 591 8.00 9.34 22.81
CA ARG A 591 9.28 8.87 22.31
C ARG A 591 9.02 7.84 21.21
N ILE A 592 9.91 7.78 20.23
CA ILE A 592 9.90 6.72 19.24
C ILE A 592 10.77 5.57 19.74
N ARG A 593 10.21 4.36 19.70
CA ARG A 593 10.87 3.10 20.00
C ARG A 593 10.86 2.20 18.78
N ILE A 594 11.71 1.17 18.81
CA ILE A 594 11.57 0.04 17.91
C ILE A 594 10.49 -0.89 18.48
N VAL A 595 9.61 -1.38 17.63
CA VAL A 595 8.75 -2.54 17.94
C VAL A 595 9.12 -3.66 17.01
N ALA A 596 9.44 -4.82 17.58
CA ALA A 596 9.84 -5.99 16.82
C ALA A 596 8.97 -7.20 17.14
N ASN A 597 8.86 -8.11 16.18
CA ASN A 597 8.26 -9.42 16.40
C ASN A 597 9.09 -10.19 17.44
N LYS A 598 8.43 -10.66 18.50
CA LYS A 598 9.10 -11.30 19.63
C LYS A 598 9.85 -12.58 19.24
N LYS A 599 9.30 -13.37 18.31
CA LYS A 599 9.96 -14.58 17.79
C LYS A 599 11.22 -14.23 17.02
N PHE A 600 11.19 -13.15 16.22
CA PHE A 600 12.36 -12.66 15.50
C PHE A 600 13.49 -12.26 16.46
N VAL A 601 13.23 -11.36 17.42
CA VAL A 601 14.28 -10.88 18.34
C VAL A 601 14.76 -11.94 19.33
N SER A 602 13.92 -12.91 19.68
CA SER A 602 14.34 -14.07 20.48
C SER A 602 15.30 -14.99 19.73
N ALA A 603 15.17 -15.09 18.40
CA ALA A 603 16.05 -15.88 17.56
C ALA A 603 17.32 -15.10 17.12
N ASN A 604 17.33 -13.77 17.30
CA ASN A 604 18.35 -12.87 16.78
C ASN A 604 18.81 -11.88 17.87
N PRO A 605 19.59 -12.34 18.87
CA PRO A 605 20.02 -11.50 20.00
C PRO A 605 20.86 -10.30 19.55
N ALA A 606 21.71 -10.45 18.53
CA ALA A 606 22.47 -9.33 17.96
C ALA A 606 21.57 -8.23 17.38
N ALA A 607 20.53 -8.60 16.61
CA ALA A 607 19.55 -7.62 16.11
C ALA A 607 18.79 -6.95 17.26
N LYS A 608 18.36 -7.73 18.27
CA LYS A 608 17.72 -7.20 19.47
C LYS A 608 18.61 -6.16 20.16
N ARG A 609 19.89 -6.49 20.36
CA ARG A 609 20.84 -5.61 21.02
C ARG A 609 21.07 -4.33 20.22
N LEU A 610 21.18 -4.43 18.89
CA LEU A 610 21.24 -3.25 18.02
C LEU A 610 20.01 -2.36 18.21
N PHE A 611 18.81 -2.94 18.25
CA PHE A 611 17.57 -2.19 18.45
C PHE A 611 17.50 -1.47 19.80
N GLU A 612 18.13 -2.02 20.84
CA GLU A 612 18.21 -1.38 22.16
C GLU A 612 19.18 -0.18 22.18
N LEU A 613 20.17 -0.17 21.28
CA LEU A 613 21.28 0.78 21.28
C LEU A 613 21.08 2.00 20.38
N ILE A 614 20.39 1.83 19.23
CA ILE A 614 20.23 2.89 18.25
C ILE A 614 19.48 4.08 18.85
N HIS A 615 20.08 5.26 18.71
CA HIS A 615 19.52 6.54 19.14
C HIS A 615 19.87 7.65 18.14
N ILE A 616 18.86 8.33 17.59
CA ILE A 616 19.01 9.40 16.61
C ILE A 616 18.48 10.71 17.23
N PRO A 617 19.32 11.75 17.34
CA PRO A 617 18.89 13.06 17.82
C PRO A 617 17.72 13.62 16.99
N VAL A 618 16.73 14.21 17.66
CA VAL A 618 15.55 14.79 16.99
C VAL A 618 15.91 15.86 15.96
N GLN A 619 17.01 16.60 16.18
CA GLN A 619 17.47 17.64 15.25
C GLN A 619 18.02 17.07 13.94
N ASP A 620 18.60 15.87 13.97
CA ASP A 620 19.10 15.22 12.76
C ASP A 620 17.91 14.72 11.92
N ILE A 621 16.86 14.22 12.58
CA ILE A 621 15.61 13.87 11.91
C ILE A 621 14.95 15.12 11.31
N ASN A 622 14.92 16.25 12.02
CA ASN A 622 14.41 17.50 11.48
C ASN A 622 15.22 17.98 10.25
N THR A 623 16.55 17.92 10.33
CA THR A 623 17.44 18.30 9.21
C THR A 623 17.19 17.42 8.00
N GLN A 624 17.00 16.12 8.20
CA GLN A 624 16.68 15.20 7.11
C GLN A 624 15.28 15.49 6.53
N ASN A 625 14.30 15.78 7.37
CA ASN A 625 12.95 16.18 6.95
C ASN A 625 12.96 17.46 6.10
N GLU A 626 13.90 18.38 6.34
CA GLU A 626 14.09 19.56 5.50
C GLU A 626 14.61 19.20 4.09
N LEU A 627 15.55 18.26 3.98
CA LEU A 627 16.07 17.79 2.68
C LEU A 627 14.96 17.14 1.85
N LEU A 628 14.10 16.35 2.48
CA LEU A 628 12.91 15.78 1.85
C LEU A 628 12.02 16.86 1.24
N ASN A 629 11.77 17.93 1.99
CA ASN A 629 10.96 19.06 1.52
C ASN A 629 11.65 19.87 0.41
N GLN A 630 12.98 19.84 0.33
CA GLN A 630 13.76 20.45 -0.75
C GLN A 630 13.78 19.60 -2.04
N GLY A 631 13.15 18.42 -2.03
CA GLY A 631 12.98 17.55 -3.19
C GLY A 631 13.92 16.34 -3.23
N GLU A 632 14.75 16.13 -2.21
CA GLU A 632 15.58 14.92 -2.06
C GLU A 632 14.78 13.79 -1.42
N ASP A 633 13.77 13.34 -2.15
CA ASP A 633 12.61 12.68 -1.58
C ASP A 633 12.45 11.22 -2.05
N SER A 634 13.31 10.72 -2.94
CA SER A 634 13.25 9.31 -3.33
C SER A 634 13.77 8.39 -2.23
N SER A 635 13.34 7.11 -2.22
CA SER A 635 13.91 6.11 -1.30
C SER A 635 15.43 5.94 -1.44
N LYS A 636 16.02 6.30 -2.60
CA LYS A 636 17.47 6.30 -2.79
C LYS A 636 18.13 7.48 -2.09
N ASP A 637 17.52 8.66 -2.18
CA ASP A 637 18.01 9.87 -1.52
C ASP A 637 17.95 9.68 0.00
N ILE A 638 16.87 9.14 0.53
CA ILE A 638 16.71 8.87 1.98
C ILE A 638 17.76 7.87 2.48
N ARG A 639 18.02 6.81 1.70
CA ARG A 639 19.08 5.86 2.02
C ARG A 639 20.45 6.54 2.00
N HIS A 640 20.69 7.43 1.04
CA HIS A 640 21.92 8.21 0.97
C HIS A 640 22.07 9.15 2.19
N HIS A 641 20.99 9.82 2.62
CA HIS A 641 21.00 10.63 3.85
C HIS A 641 21.34 9.80 5.09
N ALA A 642 20.82 8.57 5.20
CA ALA A 642 21.17 7.66 6.28
C ALA A 642 22.65 7.26 6.27
N GLU A 643 23.21 6.98 5.09
CA GLU A 643 24.64 6.70 4.91
C GLU A 643 25.52 7.90 5.26
N GLU A 644 25.12 9.11 4.85
CA GLU A 644 25.82 10.34 5.19
C GLU A 644 25.78 10.64 6.69
N TRP A 645 24.61 10.47 7.32
CA TRP A 645 24.46 10.62 8.76
C TRP A 645 25.37 9.64 9.52
N ILE A 646 25.43 8.37 9.08
CA ILE A 646 26.33 7.36 9.67
C ILE A 646 27.80 7.77 9.50
N ASN A 647 28.21 8.25 8.32
CA ASN A 647 29.58 8.70 8.10
C ASN A 647 29.96 9.85 9.03
N ASN A 648 29.02 10.75 9.33
CA ASN A 648 29.21 11.86 10.27
C ASN A 648 29.19 11.43 11.74
N HIS A 649 28.69 10.22 12.05
CA HIS A 649 28.57 9.64 13.39
C HIS A 649 29.25 8.27 13.49
N GLN A 650 30.32 8.05 12.72
CA GLN A 650 30.89 6.72 12.47
C GLN A 650 31.29 6.00 13.77
N ASP A 651 32.00 6.68 14.68
CA ASP A 651 32.46 6.09 15.94
C ASP A 651 31.28 5.64 16.84
N LEU A 652 30.22 6.44 16.89
CA LEU A 652 29.01 6.12 17.65
C LEU A 652 28.29 4.92 17.01
N PHE A 653 28.11 4.94 15.70
CA PHE A 653 27.44 3.87 14.98
C PHE A 653 28.21 2.54 15.07
N ASP A 654 29.54 2.57 14.92
CA ASP A 654 30.40 1.39 15.05
C ASP A 654 30.33 0.81 16.46
N SER A 655 30.24 1.66 17.50
CA SER A 655 30.05 1.21 18.88
C SER A 655 28.76 0.40 19.06
N TRP A 656 27.66 0.82 18.41
CA TRP A 656 26.41 0.07 18.46
C TRP A 656 26.50 -1.28 17.76
N VAL A 657 27.13 -1.30 16.57
CA VAL A 657 27.30 -2.52 15.78
C VAL A 657 28.24 -3.50 16.49
N GLU A 658 29.31 -3.03 17.14
CA GLU A 658 30.24 -3.88 17.88
C GLU A 658 29.59 -4.48 19.12
N ASP A 659 28.89 -3.66 19.93
CA ASP A 659 28.14 -4.15 21.09
C ASP A 659 27.06 -5.16 20.68
N ALA A 660 26.34 -4.88 19.60
CA ALA A 660 25.33 -5.78 19.05
C ALA A 660 25.94 -7.10 18.57
N ARG A 661 27.13 -7.08 17.97
CA ARG A 661 27.82 -8.28 17.49
C ARG A 661 28.24 -9.20 18.65
N ASN A 662 28.45 -8.64 19.84
CA ASN A 662 28.93 -9.36 21.02
C ASN A 662 27.79 -9.93 21.91
N ALA A 663 26.53 -9.68 21.56
CA ALA A 663 25.34 -10.22 22.25
C ALA A 663 24.87 -11.56 21.67
#